data_AF-A0A7C0WVH3-F1
#
_entry.id   AF-A0A7C0WVH3-F1
#
_cell.length_a   1.000
_cell.length_b   1.000
_cell.length_c   1.000
_cell.angle_alpha   90.00
_cell.angle_beta   90.00
_cell.angle_gamma   90.00
#
_symmetry.space_group_name_H-M   'P 1'
#
loop_
_entity.id
_entity.type
_entity.pdbx_description
1 polymer ?
#
loop_
_entity_poly.entity_id
_entity_poly.type
_entity_poly.pdbx_seq_one_letter_code
_entity_poly.pdbx_strand_id
1 'polypeptide(L)'
;MAEAKEKKKKEYNWNEFSICETTVMMLKKAAEDGVETAFVRAAEMKPCPIGADSACCKHCSMGPCRLNPKDPYSRTGVCGATIDTIAARNFARMVASGAAAHTDHGMSMLDIFREVVHGTIKDYKIKDEVKLREVAKSIGIEVEIKKKVKRDGREVEVKEPRDTLEIAKELCEELEKTYTQVEGEIPFVKRVPPKTVETWRKLGIVPRGSMREIMELMHRTHIGVDQHYENIVRQCSRTALSDGWGGSMVATEISDILYGTPKPLVAPVNMGALKEDHVNIIVHGHEPNLFESMIDSVNDPKLIEKAKEAGAAGINLTGMCCSGAEVLSRHGVPHVGNFMSTEAVLVTGAVDAMAVDVQCIKQGLATVAKCYGTYLFTTNPRCWIEGAEHIELDEKNPRECTDKIVEKAIERFKSKRPEKIVIPQRVDMGVHGFSHEYINYMLGGTFRASYKPLNENIINGKIRGVAGVVGCTNPRVRHDWVHVELVKELIRHDVLVVQTGCSQIALAKAGLLKPDAAVLAGDGLAEVCETVGMPPVLGCGSCVDNSRILIACAEIVKTGGLGESIADLPVAGAAPEWMSEKAISIGHYFVASGLYTVFGVTFPAIKGTKFYKHLFEELEELGLGKWGFAEDPIEMAHMMIAHIDKKREALGITGPRERKLFDMADRRALDVV
;
A
#
# COMPACT_ATOMS: atom_id res chain seq x y z
N MET A 1 33.18 37.78 25.14
CA MET A 1 32.64 36.42 25.33
C MET A 1 31.15 36.57 25.53
N ALA A 2 30.33 36.25 24.52
CA ALA A 2 28.89 36.26 24.67
C ALA A 2 28.47 34.94 25.33
N GLU A 3 27.88 35.02 26.52
CA GLU A 3 27.29 33.86 27.20
C GLU A 3 26.31 33.17 26.25
N ALA A 4 26.57 31.91 25.94
CA ALA A 4 25.62 31.07 25.23
C ALA A 4 24.39 30.92 26.13
N LYS A 5 23.31 31.64 25.80
CA LYS A 5 22.01 31.43 26.43
C LYS A 5 21.64 29.96 26.29
N GLU A 6 21.65 29.24 27.41
CA GLU A 6 21.12 27.88 27.52
C GLU A 6 19.68 27.89 27.00
N LYS A 7 19.45 27.36 25.78
CA LYS A 7 18.09 27.18 25.27
C LYS A 7 17.42 26.18 26.21
N LYS A 8 16.45 26.65 27.01
CA LYS A 8 15.57 25.76 27.79
C LYS A 8 15.08 24.63 26.88
N LYS A 9 15.46 23.38 27.18
CA LYS A 9 14.91 22.21 26.51
C LYS A 9 13.40 22.23 26.72
N LYS A 10 12.64 22.19 25.63
CA LYS A 10 11.19 22.11 25.69
C LYS A 10 10.80 20.72 26.18
N GLU A 11 10.06 20.63 27.27
CA GLU A 11 9.55 19.36 27.78
C GLU A 11 8.34 18.92 26.94
N TYR A 12 8.36 17.68 26.49
CA TYR A 12 7.30 17.07 25.69
C TYR A 12 6.61 15.96 26.48
N ASN A 13 5.28 15.90 26.40
CA ASN A 13 4.53 14.70 26.80
C ASN A 13 4.61 13.67 25.67
N TRP A 14 5.61 12.79 25.72
CA TRP A 14 5.86 11.82 24.64
C TRP A 14 4.69 10.88 24.33
N ASN A 15 3.76 10.69 25.27
CA ASN A 15 2.55 9.88 25.04
C ASN A 15 1.55 10.54 24.08
N GLU A 16 1.65 11.86 23.85
CA GLU A 16 0.85 12.59 22.87
C GLU A 16 1.37 12.40 21.44
N PHE A 17 2.62 11.97 21.27
CA PHE A 17 3.23 11.79 19.96
C PHE A 17 2.88 10.44 19.32
N SER A 18 2.64 9.40 20.12
CA SER A 18 2.28 8.07 19.62
C SER A 18 1.54 7.24 20.68
N ILE A 19 0.67 6.33 20.24
CA ILE A 19 0.12 5.26 21.10
C ILE A 19 1.03 4.04 21.19
N CYS A 20 2.07 3.95 20.35
CA CYS A 20 3.01 2.84 20.32
C CYS A 20 4.05 2.98 21.44
N GLU A 21 3.92 2.22 22.52
CA GLU A 21 4.76 2.30 23.73
C GLU A 21 6.27 2.18 23.45
N THR A 22 6.66 1.28 22.54
CA THR A 22 8.07 1.08 22.13
C THR A 22 8.63 2.33 21.43
N THR A 23 7.84 2.95 20.55
CA THR A 23 8.19 4.23 19.91
C THR A 23 8.34 5.32 20.98
N VAL A 24 7.38 5.45 21.90
CA VAL A 24 7.43 6.43 22.99
C VAL A 24 8.67 6.24 23.87
N MET A 25 9.02 5.01 24.22
CA MET A 25 10.23 4.68 24.97
C MET A 25 11.49 5.16 24.24
N MET A 26 11.58 4.92 22.94
CA MET A 26 12.72 5.36 22.14
C MET A 26 12.74 6.87 21.92
N LEU A 27 11.60 7.56 21.88
CA LEU A 27 11.56 9.03 21.84
C LEU A 27 12.09 9.67 23.12
N LYS A 28 11.76 9.10 24.29
CA LYS A 28 12.32 9.52 25.58
C LYS A 28 13.84 9.35 25.60
N LYS A 29 14.33 8.16 25.21
CA LYS A 29 15.77 7.89 25.09
C LYS A 29 16.46 8.85 24.12
N ALA A 30 15.86 9.11 22.94
CA ALA A 30 16.43 10.05 21.98
C ALA A 30 16.60 11.45 22.60
N ALA A 31 15.63 11.92 23.39
CA ALA A 31 15.71 13.21 24.06
C ALA A 31 16.77 13.26 25.17
N GLU A 32 16.95 12.17 25.92
CA GLU A 32 18.03 11.99 26.89
C GLU A 32 19.40 12.05 26.21
N ASP A 33 19.54 11.37 25.08
CA ASP A 33 20.77 11.31 24.28
C ASP A 33 21.01 12.58 23.43
N GLY A 34 20.06 13.53 23.44
CA GLY A 34 20.13 14.76 22.64
C GLY A 34 19.96 14.57 21.13
N VAL A 35 19.34 13.46 20.72
CA VAL A 35 19.07 13.11 19.33
C VAL A 35 17.69 13.61 18.90
N GLU A 36 17.65 14.39 17.82
CA GLU A 36 16.41 14.89 17.25
C GLU A 36 15.77 13.88 16.28
N THR A 37 14.47 13.63 16.43
CA THR A 37 13.68 12.77 15.54
C THR A 37 12.65 13.57 14.75
N ALA A 38 12.04 12.96 13.72
CA ALA A 38 10.98 13.56 12.92
C ALA A 38 9.78 14.05 13.73
N PHE A 39 9.52 13.42 14.89
CA PHE A 39 8.49 13.84 15.82
C PHE A 39 8.79 15.23 16.40
N VAL A 40 10.01 15.45 16.89
CA VAL A 40 10.46 16.76 17.40
C VAL A 40 10.45 17.79 16.28
N ARG A 41 11.01 17.45 15.10
CA ARG A 41 11.00 18.34 13.93
C ARG A 41 9.58 18.77 13.54
N ALA A 42 8.61 17.86 13.57
CA ALA A 42 7.22 18.19 13.24
C ALA A 42 6.54 19.08 14.29
N ALA A 43 6.85 18.88 15.58
CA ALA A 43 6.33 19.70 16.68
C ALA A 43 6.87 21.13 16.65
N GLU A 44 8.12 21.31 16.22
CA GLU A 44 8.80 22.61 16.14
C GLU A 44 8.54 23.34 14.82
N MET A 45 8.39 22.62 13.71
CA MET A 45 8.13 23.20 12.39
C MET A 45 6.63 23.34 12.13
N LYS A 46 6.08 24.54 12.31
CA LYS A 46 4.68 24.85 11.95
C LYS A 46 4.49 24.83 10.41
N PRO A 47 3.38 24.25 9.90
CA PRO A 47 3.07 24.31 8.47
C PRO A 47 2.95 25.75 7.97
N CYS A 48 3.38 26.00 6.73
CA CYS A 48 3.07 27.25 6.05
C CYS A 48 1.55 27.34 5.85
N PRO A 49 0.85 28.38 6.36
CA PRO A 49 -0.62 28.43 6.33
C PRO A 49 -1.18 28.45 4.90
N ILE A 50 -0.48 29.07 3.95
CA ILE A 50 -0.92 29.13 2.54
C ILE A 50 -0.61 27.81 1.81
N GLY A 51 0.55 27.21 2.12
CA GLY A 51 0.97 25.96 1.49
C GLY A 51 0.16 24.76 1.97
N ALA A 52 -0.22 24.74 3.25
CA ALA A 52 -1.03 23.68 3.85
C ALA A 52 -2.39 23.53 3.15
N ASP A 53 -3.00 24.66 2.78
CA ASP A 53 -4.30 24.69 2.07
C ASP A 53 -4.16 24.56 0.54
N SER A 54 -2.95 24.30 0.03
CA SER A 54 -2.65 24.22 -1.41
C SER A 54 -2.98 25.51 -2.20
N ALA A 55 -2.96 26.68 -1.55
CA ALA A 55 -3.29 27.98 -2.14
C ALA A 55 -2.10 28.73 -2.77
N CYS A 56 -0.94 28.07 -2.88
CA CYS A 56 0.29 28.62 -3.44
C CYS A 56 0.62 27.93 -4.78
N CYS A 57 0.98 28.71 -5.79
CA CYS A 57 1.46 28.22 -7.09
C CYS A 57 2.92 28.61 -7.30
N LYS A 58 3.77 27.61 -7.55
CA LYS A 58 5.22 27.76 -7.81
C LYS A 58 5.65 27.16 -9.16
N HIS A 59 4.75 27.10 -10.14
CA HIS A 59 4.99 26.40 -11.40
C HIS A 59 5.73 27.24 -12.46
N CYS A 60 6.01 28.53 -12.20
CA CYS A 60 6.83 29.39 -13.05
C CYS A 60 7.46 30.55 -12.25
N SER A 61 8.44 31.23 -12.85
CA SER A 61 9.19 32.33 -12.22
C SER A 61 8.49 33.71 -12.27
N MET A 62 7.26 33.80 -12.80
CA MET A 62 6.42 34.99 -12.57
C MET A 62 5.90 35.04 -11.13
N GLY A 63 5.85 33.88 -10.46
CA GLY A 63 5.47 33.72 -9.07
C GLY A 63 6.68 33.72 -8.11
N PRO A 64 6.56 33.11 -6.92
CA PRO A 64 5.42 32.32 -6.46
C PRO A 64 4.16 33.16 -6.26
N CYS A 65 3.01 32.66 -6.73
CA CYS A 65 1.71 33.28 -6.51
C CYS A 65 1.08 32.71 -5.24
N ARG A 66 0.55 33.57 -4.37
CA ARG A 66 -0.16 33.17 -3.15
C ARG A 66 -1.58 33.73 -3.14
N LEU A 67 -2.57 32.87 -2.97
CA LEU A 67 -3.97 33.26 -2.80
C LEU A 67 -4.35 33.12 -1.32
N ASN A 68 -5.34 33.88 -0.87
CA ASN A 68 -5.82 33.83 0.51
C ASN A 68 -6.82 32.67 0.65
N PRO A 69 -6.55 31.60 1.42
CA PRO A 69 -7.50 30.49 1.55
C PRO A 69 -8.85 30.91 2.16
N LYS A 70 -8.86 31.96 2.99
CA LYS A 70 -10.08 32.51 3.61
C LYS A 70 -10.93 33.37 2.68
N ASP A 71 -10.31 33.84 1.59
CA ASP A 71 -10.98 34.63 0.55
C ASP A 71 -10.42 34.22 -0.82
N PRO A 72 -10.72 32.96 -1.23
CA PRO A 72 -9.98 32.26 -2.27
C PRO A 72 -10.20 32.87 -3.67
N TYR A 73 -11.25 33.68 -3.85
CA TYR A 73 -11.60 34.32 -5.12
C TYR A 73 -11.25 35.81 -5.19
N SER A 74 -10.68 36.40 -4.14
CA SER A 74 -10.31 37.83 -4.10
C SER A 74 -9.31 38.27 -5.17
N ARG A 75 -8.53 37.33 -5.72
CA ARG A 75 -7.49 37.57 -6.72
C ARG A 75 -7.17 36.29 -7.48
N THR A 76 -6.47 36.47 -8.59
CA THR A 76 -5.86 35.37 -9.35
C THR A 76 -4.34 35.36 -9.16
N GLY A 77 -3.68 34.31 -9.64
CA GLY A 77 -2.23 34.36 -9.90
C GLY A 77 -1.88 35.39 -10.98
N VAL A 78 -0.58 35.68 -11.14
CA VAL A 78 -0.10 36.70 -12.10
C VAL A 78 -0.53 36.38 -13.54
N CYS A 79 -0.60 35.09 -13.90
CA CYS A 79 -1.06 34.64 -15.22
C CYS A 79 -2.58 34.54 -15.37
N GLY A 80 -3.35 35.00 -14.37
CA GLY A 80 -4.82 34.92 -14.37
C GLY A 80 -5.39 33.60 -13.82
N ALA A 81 -4.55 32.62 -13.43
CA ALA A 81 -5.04 31.36 -12.87
C ALA A 81 -5.83 31.59 -11.57
N THR A 82 -7.05 31.04 -11.50
CA THR A 82 -7.90 31.10 -10.31
C THR A 82 -7.44 30.10 -9.25
N ILE A 83 -8.02 30.18 -8.04
CA ILE A 83 -7.77 29.21 -6.99
C ILE A 83 -8.12 27.77 -7.41
N ASP A 84 -9.22 27.58 -8.16
CA ASP A 84 -9.63 26.25 -8.63
C ASP A 84 -8.59 25.64 -9.57
N THR A 85 -8.08 26.43 -10.52
CA THR A 85 -7.01 25.99 -11.42
C THR A 85 -5.72 25.70 -10.66
N ILE A 86 -5.35 26.54 -9.68
CA ILE A 86 -4.12 26.37 -8.89
C ILE A 86 -4.21 25.11 -8.03
N ALA A 87 -5.30 24.93 -7.28
CA ALA A 87 -5.51 23.76 -6.44
C ALA A 87 -5.56 22.47 -7.28
N ALA A 88 -6.26 22.49 -8.42
CA ALA A 88 -6.29 21.36 -9.34
C ALA A 88 -4.90 20.99 -9.88
N ARG A 89 -4.07 21.98 -10.24
CA ARG A 89 -2.70 21.72 -10.71
C ARG A 89 -1.79 21.18 -9.61
N ASN A 90 -1.94 21.68 -8.39
CA ASN A 90 -1.17 21.19 -7.23
C ASN A 90 -1.54 19.74 -6.93
N PHE A 91 -2.85 19.44 -6.84
CA PHE A 91 -3.36 18.09 -6.66
C PHE A 91 -2.91 17.15 -7.79
N ALA A 92 -3.02 17.59 -9.04
CA ALA A 92 -2.55 16.86 -10.21
C ALA A 92 -1.07 16.49 -10.14
N ARG A 93 -0.20 17.39 -9.70
CA ARG A 93 1.23 17.09 -9.57
C ARG A 93 1.53 16.12 -8.43
N MET A 94 0.75 16.15 -7.36
CA MET A 94 0.81 15.13 -6.30
C MET A 94 0.40 13.76 -6.86
N VAL A 95 -0.70 13.68 -7.60
CA VAL A 95 -1.12 12.44 -8.28
C VAL A 95 -0.04 11.95 -9.24
N ALA A 96 0.54 12.84 -10.06
CA ALA A 96 1.60 12.47 -11.01
C ALA A 96 2.84 11.90 -10.33
N SER A 97 3.30 12.52 -9.24
CA SER A 97 4.46 12.05 -8.46
C SER A 97 4.18 10.71 -7.77
N GLY A 98 3.00 10.57 -7.16
CA GLY A 98 2.56 9.32 -6.55
C GLY A 98 2.45 8.17 -7.55
N ALA A 99 1.80 8.42 -8.69
CA ALA A 99 1.67 7.47 -9.78
C ALA A 99 3.04 7.09 -10.34
N ALA A 100 3.92 8.07 -10.59
CA ALA A 100 5.28 7.82 -11.08
C ALA A 100 6.06 6.88 -10.17
N ALA A 101 5.97 7.06 -8.85
CA ALA A 101 6.67 6.20 -7.89
C ALA A 101 6.18 4.74 -7.92
N HIS A 102 4.87 4.49 -8.04
CA HIS A 102 4.36 3.12 -8.15
C HIS A 102 4.58 2.51 -9.53
N THR A 103 4.48 3.30 -10.60
CA THR A 103 4.71 2.80 -11.95
C THR A 103 6.19 2.51 -12.20
N ASP A 104 7.09 3.30 -11.63
CA ASP A 104 8.53 3.02 -11.68
C ASP A 104 8.88 1.73 -10.90
N HIS A 105 8.27 1.51 -9.73
CA HIS A 105 8.38 0.22 -9.02
C HIS A 105 7.87 -0.94 -9.89
N GLY A 106 6.66 -0.83 -10.44
CA GLY A 106 6.12 -1.86 -11.34
C GLY A 106 6.98 -2.13 -12.57
N MET A 107 7.60 -1.09 -13.14
CA MET A 107 8.51 -1.21 -14.27
C MET A 107 9.80 -1.91 -13.86
N SER A 108 10.39 -1.55 -12.71
CA SER A 108 11.56 -2.23 -12.14
C SER A 108 11.29 -3.73 -11.92
N MET A 109 10.10 -4.09 -11.45
CA MET A 109 9.69 -5.50 -11.33
C MET A 109 9.53 -6.19 -12.69
N LEU A 110 8.95 -5.50 -13.68
CA LEU A 110 8.83 -6.02 -15.04
C LEU A 110 10.19 -6.24 -15.70
N ASP A 111 11.15 -5.36 -15.48
CA ASP A 111 12.51 -5.50 -16.00
C ASP A 111 13.21 -6.73 -15.41
N ILE A 112 13.06 -6.96 -14.11
CA ILE A 112 13.57 -8.20 -13.48
C ILE A 112 12.90 -9.43 -14.06
N PHE A 113 11.56 -9.40 -14.18
CA PHE A 113 10.82 -10.52 -14.76
C PHE A 113 11.28 -10.81 -16.20
N ARG A 114 11.50 -9.77 -17.01
CA ARG A 114 12.06 -9.86 -18.36
C ARG A 114 13.41 -10.57 -18.34
N GLU A 115 14.34 -10.10 -17.52
CA GLU A 115 15.69 -10.69 -17.45
C GLU A 115 15.67 -12.14 -16.92
N VAL A 116 14.73 -12.50 -16.04
CA VAL A 116 14.51 -13.89 -15.58
C VAL A 116 13.99 -14.78 -16.71
N VAL A 117 12.95 -14.36 -17.44
CA VAL A 117 12.36 -15.18 -18.52
C VAL A 117 13.27 -15.30 -19.75
N HIS A 118 14.23 -14.40 -19.91
CA HIS A 118 15.29 -14.49 -20.92
C HIS A 118 16.56 -15.19 -20.42
N GLY A 119 16.63 -15.56 -19.13
CA GLY A 119 17.72 -16.34 -18.55
C GLY A 119 19.01 -15.55 -18.26
N THR A 120 18.94 -14.22 -18.25
CA THR A 120 20.06 -13.35 -17.88
C THR A 120 20.27 -13.35 -16.37
N ILE A 121 19.19 -13.14 -15.59
CA ILE A 121 19.22 -13.28 -14.13
C ILE A 121 18.90 -14.73 -13.78
N LYS A 122 19.74 -15.34 -12.94
CA LYS A 122 19.63 -16.76 -12.55
C LYS A 122 19.27 -16.98 -11.08
N ASP A 123 19.48 -15.96 -10.24
CA ASP A 123 19.20 -16.04 -8.81
C ASP A 123 17.71 -15.92 -8.50
N TYR A 124 16.94 -15.25 -9.37
CA TYR A 124 15.48 -15.24 -9.33
C TYR A 124 14.89 -16.24 -10.32
N LYS A 125 13.71 -16.78 -9.99
CA LYS A 125 12.97 -17.74 -10.82
C LYS A 125 11.48 -17.54 -10.67
N ILE A 126 10.70 -18.07 -11.62
CA ILE A 126 9.25 -18.21 -11.46
C ILE A 126 8.99 -19.20 -10.31
N LYS A 127 8.51 -18.70 -9.17
CA LYS A 127 8.15 -19.51 -7.99
C LYS A 127 6.68 -19.94 -8.02
N ASP A 128 5.81 -19.17 -8.68
CA ASP A 128 4.36 -19.45 -8.74
C ASP A 128 3.84 -19.53 -10.18
N GLU A 129 3.87 -20.74 -10.74
CA GLU A 129 3.37 -21.01 -12.10
C GLU A 129 1.84 -20.94 -12.21
N VAL A 130 1.13 -21.21 -11.11
CA VAL A 130 -0.34 -21.12 -11.08
C VAL A 130 -0.74 -19.66 -11.23
N LYS A 131 -0.14 -18.80 -10.42
CA LYS A 131 -0.31 -17.35 -10.50
C LYS A 131 0.01 -16.83 -11.90
N LEU A 132 1.15 -17.21 -12.47
CA LEU A 132 1.52 -16.80 -13.85
C LEU A 132 0.40 -17.09 -14.86
N ARG A 133 -0.16 -18.31 -14.82
CA ARG A 133 -1.23 -18.74 -15.74
C ARG A 133 -2.54 -18.01 -15.48
N GLU A 134 -2.88 -17.77 -14.22
CA GLU A 134 -4.08 -16.99 -13.86
C GLU A 134 -3.98 -15.54 -14.34
N VAL A 135 -2.81 -14.91 -14.18
CA VAL A 135 -2.54 -13.57 -14.68
C VAL A 135 -2.64 -13.52 -16.20
N ALA A 136 -1.94 -14.41 -16.88
CA ALA A 136 -1.97 -14.52 -18.34
C ALA A 136 -3.42 -14.66 -18.86
N LYS A 137 -4.18 -15.60 -18.30
CA LYS A 137 -5.58 -15.82 -18.66
C LYS A 137 -6.46 -14.60 -18.42
N SER A 138 -6.25 -13.89 -17.30
CA SER A 138 -7.04 -12.70 -16.94
C SER A 138 -6.91 -11.54 -17.92
N ILE A 139 -5.84 -11.51 -18.72
CA ILE A 139 -5.62 -10.52 -19.78
C ILE A 139 -5.72 -11.11 -21.18
N GLY A 140 -6.24 -12.34 -21.31
CA GLY A 140 -6.56 -12.97 -22.59
C GLY A 140 -5.39 -13.67 -23.29
N ILE A 141 -4.31 -13.99 -22.58
CA ILE A 141 -3.26 -14.88 -23.08
C ILE A 141 -3.73 -16.32 -22.89
N GLU A 142 -3.71 -17.10 -23.97
CA GLU A 142 -4.05 -18.53 -23.93
C GLU A 142 -3.01 -19.29 -23.10
N VAL A 143 -3.45 -20.20 -22.24
CA VAL A 143 -2.54 -20.99 -21.36
C VAL A 143 -2.60 -22.50 -21.63
N GLU A 144 -3.41 -22.90 -22.61
CA GLU A 144 -3.61 -24.28 -23.05
C GLU A 144 -3.49 -24.36 -24.58
N ILE A 145 -2.95 -25.46 -25.11
CA ILE A 145 -2.96 -25.79 -26.55
C ILE A 145 -4.03 -26.84 -26.79
N LYS A 146 -4.78 -26.66 -27.89
CA LYS A 146 -5.70 -27.66 -28.41
C LYS A 146 -4.97 -28.61 -29.34
N LYS A 147 -5.03 -29.90 -29.05
CA LYS A 147 -4.39 -30.95 -29.84
C LYS A 147 -5.39 -32.04 -30.17
N LYS A 148 -5.42 -32.46 -31.43
CA LYS A 148 -6.19 -33.62 -31.85
C LYS A 148 -5.40 -34.88 -31.60
N VAL A 149 -5.92 -35.77 -30.77
CA VAL A 149 -5.34 -37.10 -30.53
C VAL A 149 -6.33 -38.18 -30.99
N LYS A 150 -5.81 -39.29 -31.53
CA LYS A 150 -6.65 -40.45 -31.85
C LYS A 150 -6.86 -41.29 -30.60
N ARG A 151 -8.12 -41.42 -30.16
CA ARG A 151 -8.53 -42.30 -29.06
C ARG A 151 -9.64 -43.22 -29.59
N ASP A 152 -9.43 -44.52 -29.55
CA ASP A 152 -10.37 -45.54 -30.04
C ASP A 152 -10.81 -45.34 -31.51
N GLY A 153 -9.89 -44.95 -32.38
CA GLY A 153 -10.14 -44.73 -33.81
C GLY A 153 -10.87 -43.42 -34.16
N ARG A 154 -11.19 -42.57 -33.16
CA ARG A 154 -11.82 -41.25 -33.35
C ARG A 154 -10.84 -40.13 -33.02
N GLU A 155 -10.91 -39.02 -33.76
CA GLU A 155 -10.21 -37.79 -33.39
C GLU A 155 -10.93 -37.14 -32.20
N VAL A 156 -10.19 -36.91 -31.11
CA VAL A 156 -10.67 -36.19 -29.93
C VAL A 156 -9.76 -34.98 -29.71
N GLU A 157 -10.36 -33.80 -29.48
CA GLU A 157 -9.63 -32.60 -29.07
C GLU A 157 -9.30 -32.69 -27.57
N VAL A 158 -8.03 -32.64 -27.23
CA VAL A 158 -7.52 -32.60 -25.86
C VAL A 158 -6.80 -31.27 -25.64
N LYS A 159 -6.95 -30.72 -24.45
CA LYS A 159 -6.24 -29.52 -24.00
C LYS A 159 -5.00 -29.94 -23.21
N GLU A 160 -3.84 -29.47 -23.63
CA GLU A 160 -2.57 -29.64 -22.92
C GLU A 160 -2.09 -28.27 -22.42
N PRO A 161 -1.47 -28.15 -21.24
CA PRO A 161 -0.93 -26.87 -20.76
C PRO A 161 0.18 -26.37 -21.70
N ARG A 162 0.17 -25.07 -22.03
CA ARG A 162 1.28 -24.40 -22.74
C ARG A 162 2.53 -24.38 -21.87
N ASP A 163 3.69 -24.28 -22.53
CA ASP A 163 4.98 -24.10 -21.86
C ASP A 163 4.96 -22.84 -20.97
N THR A 164 5.46 -22.98 -19.74
CA THR A 164 5.44 -21.90 -18.74
C THR A 164 6.30 -20.72 -19.19
N LEU A 165 7.47 -20.97 -19.81
CA LEU A 165 8.38 -19.91 -20.24
C LEU A 165 7.83 -19.14 -21.45
N GLU A 166 7.16 -19.83 -22.38
CA GLU A 166 6.45 -19.18 -23.49
C GLU A 166 5.35 -18.24 -22.98
N ILE A 167 4.51 -18.70 -22.05
CA ILE A 167 3.49 -17.85 -21.41
C ILE A 167 4.15 -16.67 -20.71
N ALA A 168 5.25 -16.90 -19.99
CA ALA A 168 5.94 -15.85 -19.24
C ALA A 168 6.50 -14.74 -20.14
N LYS A 169 7.09 -15.10 -21.28
CA LYS A 169 7.58 -14.14 -22.28
C LYS A 169 6.45 -13.34 -22.91
N GLU A 170 5.37 -14.01 -23.32
CA GLU A 170 4.19 -13.35 -23.88
C GLU A 170 3.53 -12.41 -22.85
N LEU A 171 3.45 -12.83 -21.58
CA LEU A 171 2.97 -11.99 -20.49
C LEU A 171 3.88 -10.77 -20.29
N CYS A 172 5.20 -10.95 -20.31
CA CYS A 172 6.15 -9.86 -20.17
C CYS A 172 5.96 -8.79 -21.28
N GLU A 173 5.84 -9.23 -22.53
CA GLU A 173 5.58 -8.34 -23.67
C GLU A 173 4.22 -7.63 -23.57
N GLU A 174 3.19 -8.33 -23.13
CA GLU A 174 1.86 -7.73 -22.96
C GLU A 174 1.86 -6.69 -21.84
N LEU A 175 2.48 -6.99 -20.68
CA LEU A 175 2.54 -6.07 -19.54
C LEU A 175 3.39 -4.83 -19.81
N GLU A 176 4.35 -4.87 -20.74
CA GLU A 176 5.13 -3.69 -21.17
C GLU A 176 4.23 -2.58 -21.72
N LYS A 177 3.11 -2.94 -22.35
CA LYS A 177 2.11 -1.97 -22.85
C LYS A 177 1.53 -1.11 -21.74
N THR A 178 1.56 -1.56 -20.48
CA THR A 178 1.17 -0.75 -19.32
C THR A 178 1.93 0.58 -19.25
N TYR A 179 3.17 0.62 -19.76
CA TYR A 179 4.06 1.77 -19.64
C TYR A 179 4.16 2.56 -20.94
N THR A 180 4.44 1.87 -22.05
CA THR A 180 4.88 2.49 -23.30
C THR A 180 3.75 2.78 -24.29
N GLN A 181 2.55 2.24 -24.05
CA GLN A 181 1.44 2.38 -24.97
C GLN A 181 0.92 3.83 -25.03
N VAL A 182 0.84 4.38 -26.23
CA VAL A 182 0.42 5.77 -26.49
C VAL A 182 -1.07 5.87 -26.85
N GLU A 183 -1.63 4.82 -27.47
CA GLU A 183 -3.02 4.69 -27.87
C GLU A 183 -3.57 3.32 -27.45
N GLY A 184 -4.86 3.22 -27.14
CA GLY A 184 -5.48 1.97 -26.65
C GLY A 184 -5.68 1.97 -25.14
N GLU A 185 -5.81 0.78 -24.55
CA GLU A 185 -6.11 0.55 -23.13
C GLU A 185 -5.03 -0.36 -22.53
N ILE A 186 -4.55 -0.08 -21.31
CA ILE A 186 -3.56 -0.95 -20.65
C ILE A 186 -4.13 -2.37 -20.42
N PRO A 187 -3.30 -3.43 -20.38
CA PRO A 187 -3.76 -4.83 -20.38
C PRO A 187 -4.77 -5.16 -19.27
N PHE A 188 -4.52 -4.67 -18.05
CA PHE A 188 -5.33 -4.99 -16.88
C PHE A 188 -6.70 -4.29 -16.86
N VAL A 189 -7.03 -3.43 -17.82
CA VAL A 189 -8.43 -2.97 -18.01
C VAL A 189 -9.37 -4.16 -18.23
N LYS A 190 -8.88 -5.29 -18.76
CA LYS A 190 -9.64 -6.54 -18.92
C LYS A 190 -10.12 -7.15 -17.60
N ARG A 191 -9.53 -6.79 -16.45
CA ARG A 191 -9.95 -7.25 -15.12
C ARG A 191 -11.03 -6.37 -14.49
N VAL A 192 -11.28 -5.19 -15.04
CA VAL A 192 -12.23 -4.23 -14.50
C VAL A 192 -13.65 -4.64 -14.88
N PRO A 193 -14.66 -4.53 -13.97
CA PRO A 193 -16.03 -4.86 -14.31
C PRO A 193 -16.54 -4.09 -15.52
N PRO A 194 -17.28 -4.73 -16.46
CA PRO A 194 -17.69 -4.10 -17.72
C PRO A 194 -18.42 -2.76 -17.57
N LYS A 195 -19.29 -2.63 -16.56
CA LYS A 195 -20.04 -1.39 -16.30
C LYS A 195 -19.16 -0.24 -15.81
N THR A 196 -18.13 -0.56 -15.02
CA THR A 196 -17.10 0.41 -14.61
C THR A 196 -16.32 0.90 -15.82
N VAL A 197 -15.88 0.00 -16.71
CA VAL A 197 -15.16 0.38 -17.94
C VAL A 197 -16.05 1.19 -18.89
N GLU A 198 -17.32 0.86 -19.03
CA GLU A 198 -18.29 1.65 -19.81
C GLU A 198 -18.33 3.11 -19.33
N THR A 199 -18.37 3.30 -18.01
CA THR A 199 -18.33 4.63 -17.38
C THR A 199 -17.02 5.35 -17.69
N TRP A 200 -15.89 4.66 -17.56
CA TRP A 200 -14.58 5.26 -17.90
C TRP A 200 -14.47 5.65 -19.37
N ARG A 201 -15.03 4.87 -20.29
CA ARG A 201 -15.05 5.19 -21.73
C ARG A 201 -15.90 6.43 -22.01
N LYS A 202 -17.07 6.55 -21.38
CA LYS A 202 -17.93 7.75 -21.48
C LYS A 202 -17.21 9.01 -20.99
N LEU A 203 -16.47 8.90 -19.90
CA LEU A 203 -15.70 10.01 -19.32
C LEU A 203 -14.34 10.23 -20.01
N GLY A 204 -13.92 9.32 -20.88
CA GLY A 204 -12.62 9.36 -21.55
C GLY A 204 -11.44 9.29 -20.57
N ILE A 205 -11.54 8.43 -19.54
CA ILE A 205 -10.52 8.24 -18.49
C ILE A 205 -9.89 6.85 -18.47
N VAL A 206 -10.17 5.98 -19.45
CA VAL A 206 -9.47 4.70 -19.58
C VAL A 206 -7.97 4.99 -19.82
N PRO A 207 -7.05 4.44 -19.00
CA PRO A 207 -5.62 4.70 -19.12
C PRO A 207 -5.01 4.02 -20.36
N ARG A 208 -4.15 4.75 -21.07
CA ARG A 208 -3.48 4.27 -22.29
C ARG A 208 -2.14 3.60 -21.99
N GLY A 209 -1.28 4.31 -21.25
CA GLY A 209 0.02 3.85 -20.78
C GLY A 209 0.57 4.85 -19.75
N SER A 210 1.14 4.37 -18.65
CA SER A 210 1.46 5.17 -17.47
C SER A 210 2.44 6.30 -17.76
N MET A 211 3.49 6.06 -18.55
CA MET A 211 4.44 7.10 -18.95
C MET A 211 3.74 8.24 -19.70
N ARG A 212 2.79 7.89 -20.59
CA ARG A 212 2.00 8.87 -21.33
C ARG A 212 1.10 9.67 -20.40
N GLU A 213 0.43 9.02 -19.46
CA GLU A 213 -0.50 9.71 -18.56
C GLU A 213 0.21 10.63 -17.57
N ILE A 214 1.39 10.25 -17.07
CA ILE A 214 2.23 11.08 -16.20
C ILE A 214 2.77 12.29 -17.00
N MET A 215 3.34 12.05 -18.19
CA MET A 215 3.85 13.11 -19.06
C MET A 215 2.76 14.12 -19.43
N GLU A 216 1.58 13.63 -19.84
CA GLU A 216 0.47 14.50 -20.24
C GLU A 216 -0.10 15.30 -19.04
N LEU A 217 -0.18 14.70 -17.84
CA LEU A 217 -0.61 15.42 -16.64
C LEU A 217 0.39 16.52 -16.26
N MET A 218 1.70 16.24 -16.36
CA MET A 218 2.73 17.26 -16.13
C MET A 218 2.68 18.39 -17.16
N HIS A 219 2.46 18.07 -18.45
CA HIS A 219 2.25 19.07 -19.50
C HIS A 219 1.03 19.96 -19.19
N ARG A 220 -0.13 19.35 -18.87
CA ARG A 220 -1.38 20.09 -18.58
C ARG A 220 -1.26 21.07 -17.42
N THR A 221 -0.42 20.76 -16.44
CA THR A 221 -0.19 21.64 -15.28
C THR A 221 0.82 22.75 -15.51
N HIS A 222 1.44 22.83 -16.70
CA HIS A 222 2.30 23.94 -17.08
C HIS A 222 1.51 25.25 -17.21
N ILE A 223 2.19 26.39 -16.98
CA ILE A 223 1.58 27.71 -17.17
C ILE A 223 1.02 27.85 -18.60
N GLY A 224 -0.22 28.33 -18.71
CA GLY A 224 -0.88 28.62 -19.99
C GLY A 224 -1.53 27.43 -20.70
N VAL A 225 -1.39 26.19 -20.20
CA VAL A 225 -2.01 25.01 -20.83
C VAL A 225 -3.42 24.78 -20.29
N ASP A 226 -3.62 23.77 -19.43
CA ASP A 226 -4.94 23.43 -18.94
C ASP A 226 -5.31 24.38 -17.80
N GLN A 227 -6.42 25.10 -17.98
CA GLN A 227 -6.91 26.12 -17.07
C GLN A 227 -8.27 25.76 -16.48
N HIS A 228 -8.80 24.58 -16.81
CA HIS A 228 -10.11 24.11 -16.38
C HIS A 228 -9.97 22.98 -15.35
N TYR A 229 -10.40 23.21 -14.11
CA TYR A 229 -10.19 22.26 -13.01
C TYR A 229 -10.78 20.88 -13.30
N GLU A 230 -11.98 20.79 -13.90
CA GLU A 230 -12.62 19.50 -14.24
C GLU A 230 -11.81 18.71 -15.28
N ASN A 231 -11.24 19.39 -16.27
CA ASN A 231 -10.45 18.73 -17.33
C ASN A 231 -9.10 18.25 -16.78
N ILE A 232 -8.52 19.01 -15.85
CA ILE A 232 -7.33 18.60 -15.09
C ILE A 232 -7.66 17.36 -14.25
N VAL A 233 -8.77 17.37 -13.50
CA VAL A 233 -9.19 16.24 -12.65
C VAL A 233 -9.49 15.00 -13.49
N ARG A 234 -10.11 15.16 -14.67
CA ARG A 234 -10.30 14.06 -15.62
C ARG A 234 -8.97 13.41 -16.01
N GLN A 235 -7.92 14.20 -16.30
CA GLN A 235 -6.58 13.64 -16.52
C GLN A 235 -6.00 13.03 -15.24
N CYS A 236 -6.21 13.63 -14.06
CA CYS A 236 -5.78 13.05 -12.79
C CYS A 236 -6.35 11.65 -12.59
N SER A 237 -7.65 11.46 -12.88
CA SER A 237 -8.32 10.17 -12.79
C SER A 237 -7.67 9.16 -13.73
N ARG A 238 -7.40 9.54 -14.98
CA ARG A 238 -6.71 8.67 -15.94
C ARG A 238 -5.30 8.28 -15.48
N THR A 239 -4.52 9.25 -14.98
CA THR A 239 -3.16 8.99 -14.45
C THR A 239 -3.19 8.09 -13.22
N ALA A 240 -4.09 8.33 -12.27
CA ALA A 240 -4.22 7.50 -11.08
C ALA A 240 -4.68 6.07 -11.44
N LEU A 241 -5.61 5.91 -12.38
CA LEU A 241 -6.01 4.58 -12.87
C LEU A 241 -4.83 3.81 -13.49
N SER A 242 -3.89 4.50 -14.16
CA SER A 242 -2.66 3.88 -14.68
C SER A 242 -1.66 3.46 -13.59
N ASP A 243 -1.81 3.96 -12.37
CA ASP A 243 -1.12 3.47 -11.18
C ASP A 243 -1.84 2.21 -10.65
N GLY A 244 -3.08 2.36 -10.16
CA GLY A 244 -3.78 1.27 -9.46
C GLY A 244 -4.05 0.03 -10.31
N TRP A 245 -4.55 0.22 -11.55
CA TRP A 245 -4.80 -0.85 -12.53
C TRP A 245 -3.62 -1.06 -13.49
N GLY A 246 -2.48 -0.40 -13.24
CA GLY A 246 -1.28 -0.52 -14.06
C GLY A 246 -0.08 -0.80 -13.18
N GLY A 247 0.73 0.22 -12.90
CA GLY A 247 2.01 0.07 -12.19
C GLY A 247 1.95 -0.72 -10.88
N SER A 248 1.02 -0.39 -9.99
CA SER A 248 0.82 -1.10 -8.72
C SER A 248 0.39 -2.56 -8.94
N MET A 249 -0.51 -2.82 -9.89
CA MET A 249 -0.95 -4.17 -10.21
C MET A 249 0.17 -5.00 -10.85
N VAL A 250 0.95 -4.43 -11.77
CA VAL A 250 2.14 -5.09 -12.35
C VAL A 250 3.13 -5.46 -11.24
N ALA A 251 3.44 -4.53 -10.33
CA ALA A 251 4.35 -4.79 -9.20
C ALA A 251 3.87 -5.97 -8.35
N THR A 252 2.60 -5.96 -7.91
CA THR A 252 2.01 -7.03 -7.10
C THR A 252 2.02 -8.38 -7.81
N GLU A 253 1.52 -8.43 -9.05
CA GLU A 253 1.35 -9.66 -9.80
C GLU A 253 2.69 -10.32 -10.13
N ILE A 254 3.68 -9.53 -10.57
CA ILE A 254 5.02 -10.04 -10.87
C ILE A 254 5.76 -10.44 -9.59
N SER A 255 5.61 -9.69 -8.50
CA SER A 255 6.21 -10.07 -7.21
C SER A 255 5.69 -11.43 -6.74
N ASP A 256 4.40 -11.72 -6.92
CA ASP A 256 3.83 -13.03 -6.59
C ASP A 256 4.36 -14.14 -7.50
N ILE A 257 4.51 -13.88 -8.81
CA ILE A 257 5.07 -14.84 -9.77
C ILE A 257 6.53 -15.19 -9.41
N LEU A 258 7.35 -14.19 -9.07
CA LEU A 258 8.79 -14.35 -8.80
C LEU A 258 9.10 -14.80 -7.36
N TYR A 259 8.32 -14.34 -6.38
CA TYR A 259 8.62 -14.54 -4.96
C TYR A 259 7.63 -15.44 -4.24
N GLY A 260 6.52 -15.78 -4.90
CA GLY A 260 5.45 -16.63 -4.38
C GLY A 260 4.26 -15.80 -3.89
N THR A 261 3.05 -16.26 -4.21
CA THR A 261 1.81 -15.62 -3.72
C THR A 261 1.72 -15.73 -2.19
N PRO A 262 1.51 -14.62 -1.45
CA PRO A 262 1.34 -14.64 0.01
C PRO A 262 0.25 -15.61 0.47
N LYS A 263 0.52 -16.27 1.60
CA LYS A 263 -0.43 -17.15 2.31
C LYS A 263 -0.46 -16.74 3.78
N PRO A 264 -1.60 -16.85 4.46
CA PRO A 264 -1.69 -16.54 5.88
C PRO A 264 -0.67 -17.25 6.73
N LEU A 265 0.13 -16.45 7.41
CA LEU A 265 1.15 -16.87 8.36
C LEU A 265 1.10 -15.95 9.58
N VAL A 266 1.57 -16.47 10.72
CA VAL A 266 1.72 -15.68 11.94
C VAL A 266 3.13 -15.11 11.96
N ALA A 267 3.27 -13.79 12.10
CA ALA A 267 4.57 -13.15 12.19
C ALA A 267 4.63 -12.02 13.22
N PRO A 268 5.81 -11.78 13.81
CA PRO A 268 6.02 -10.74 14.80
C PRO A 268 6.19 -9.35 14.18
N VAL A 269 5.67 -8.35 14.88
CA VAL A 269 5.93 -6.94 14.64
C VAL A 269 6.44 -6.26 15.91
N ASN A 270 6.92 -5.03 15.75
CA ASN A 270 7.42 -4.13 16.80
C ASN A 270 8.91 -4.30 17.15
N MET A 271 9.48 -3.32 17.87
CA MET A 271 10.93 -3.20 18.09
C MET A 271 11.52 -4.34 18.94
N GLY A 272 10.71 -5.05 19.72
CA GLY A 272 11.15 -6.21 20.49
C GLY A 272 11.57 -7.40 19.63
N ALA A 273 11.34 -7.36 18.31
CA ALA A 273 11.87 -8.36 17.38
C ALA A 273 13.38 -8.20 17.10
N LEU A 274 13.99 -7.09 17.54
CA LEU A 274 15.45 -6.96 17.58
C LEU A 274 16.03 -7.84 18.69
N LYS A 275 17.28 -8.30 18.51
CA LYS A 275 17.96 -9.16 19.47
C LYS A 275 19.33 -8.61 19.81
N GLU A 276 19.62 -8.45 21.10
CA GLU A 276 20.89 -7.89 21.55
C GLU A 276 22.08 -8.81 21.20
N ASP A 277 21.89 -10.13 21.22
CA ASP A 277 22.91 -11.13 20.94
C ASP A 277 23.05 -11.48 19.45
N HIS A 278 22.29 -10.85 18.54
CA HIS A 278 22.39 -11.08 17.09
C HIS A 278 22.85 -9.83 16.35
N VAL A 279 23.43 -10.02 15.15
CA VAL A 279 23.66 -8.95 14.19
C VAL A 279 22.31 -8.50 13.62
N ASN A 280 21.83 -7.31 13.96
CA ASN A 280 20.52 -6.83 13.52
C ASN A 280 20.64 -6.04 12.22
N ILE A 281 20.02 -6.52 11.15
CA ILE A 281 19.96 -5.87 9.85
C ILE A 281 18.51 -5.50 9.55
N ILE A 282 18.28 -4.24 9.20
CA ILE A 282 16.98 -3.75 8.74
C ILE A 282 17.06 -3.48 7.25
N VAL A 283 16.14 -4.05 6.47
CA VAL A 283 15.85 -3.58 5.12
C VAL A 283 14.60 -2.71 5.17
N HIS A 284 14.70 -1.48 4.67
CA HIS A 284 13.65 -0.46 4.73
C HIS A 284 13.45 0.18 3.36
N GLY A 285 12.21 0.23 2.88
CA GLY A 285 11.95 0.67 1.51
C GLY A 285 10.64 0.12 0.94
N HIS A 286 10.66 -0.22 -0.34
CA HIS A 286 9.49 -0.62 -1.12
C HIS A 286 9.71 -1.78 -2.08
N GLU A 287 10.88 -1.91 -2.68
CA GLU A 287 11.13 -2.94 -3.71
C GLU A 287 11.58 -4.25 -3.02
N PRO A 288 10.99 -5.40 -3.37
CA PRO A 288 11.30 -6.66 -2.69
C PRO A 288 12.71 -7.19 -3.01
N ASN A 289 13.33 -6.77 -4.12
CA ASN A 289 14.55 -7.36 -4.70
C ASN A 289 15.73 -7.37 -3.71
N LEU A 290 15.98 -6.24 -3.05
CA LEU A 290 17.02 -6.14 -2.03
C LEU A 290 16.72 -7.11 -0.88
N PHE A 291 15.48 -7.17 -0.44
CA PHE A 291 15.09 -8.00 0.70
C PHE A 291 15.18 -9.49 0.37
N GLU A 292 14.64 -9.91 -0.78
CA GLU A 292 14.69 -11.28 -1.27
C GLU A 292 16.14 -11.76 -1.40
N SER A 293 17.02 -10.94 -1.98
CA SER A 293 18.45 -11.23 -2.03
C SER A 293 19.08 -11.29 -0.64
N MET A 294 18.60 -10.45 0.29
CA MET A 294 19.15 -10.45 1.64
C MET A 294 18.83 -11.68 2.45
N ILE A 295 17.68 -12.32 2.19
CA ILE A 295 17.33 -13.61 2.79
C ILE A 295 18.40 -14.66 2.46
N ASP A 296 18.92 -14.68 1.24
CA ASP A 296 19.95 -15.65 0.86
C ASP A 296 21.28 -15.39 1.57
N SER A 297 21.76 -14.14 1.60
CA SER A 297 23.03 -13.83 2.29
C SER A 297 22.98 -14.07 3.79
N VAL A 298 21.90 -13.69 4.48
CA VAL A 298 21.83 -13.91 5.95
C VAL A 298 21.70 -15.38 6.34
N ASN A 299 21.28 -16.23 5.39
CA ASN A 299 21.22 -17.68 5.57
C ASN A 299 22.46 -18.42 5.03
N ASP A 300 23.45 -17.72 4.43
CA ASP A 300 24.69 -18.33 3.97
C ASP A 300 25.50 -18.85 5.18
N PRO A 301 25.85 -20.16 5.22
CA PRO A 301 26.63 -20.74 6.31
C PRO A 301 27.92 -19.98 6.62
N LYS A 302 28.62 -19.44 5.61
CA LYS A 302 29.88 -18.70 5.80
C LYS A 302 29.66 -17.38 6.52
N LEU A 303 28.59 -16.65 6.19
CA LEU A 303 28.27 -15.38 6.84
C LEU A 303 27.75 -15.60 8.26
N ILE A 304 26.99 -16.68 8.50
CA ILE A 304 26.58 -17.11 9.84
C ILE A 304 27.80 -17.47 10.71
N GLU A 305 28.75 -18.24 10.18
CA GLU A 305 29.99 -18.57 10.90
C GLU A 305 30.80 -17.31 11.23
N LYS A 306 30.96 -16.39 10.27
CA LYS A 306 31.62 -15.09 10.49
C LYS A 306 30.93 -14.25 11.56
N ALA A 307 29.60 -14.26 11.63
CA ALA A 307 28.85 -13.59 12.70
C ALA A 307 29.12 -14.23 14.07
N LYS A 308 29.20 -15.56 14.14
CA LYS A 308 29.54 -16.29 15.38
C LYS A 308 30.96 -16.03 15.84
N GLU A 309 31.93 -15.98 14.93
CA GLU A 309 33.32 -15.60 15.22
C GLU A 309 33.45 -14.16 15.72
N ALA A 310 32.52 -13.28 15.32
CA ALA A 310 32.39 -11.93 15.84
C ALA A 310 31.69 -11.84 17.21
N GLY A 311 31.20 -12.97 17.74
CA GLY A 311 30.55 -13.08 19.05
C GLY A 311 29.02 -13.02 19.01
N ALA A 312 28.39 -13.00 17.84
CA ALA A 312 26.93 -13.02 17.73
C ALA A 312 26.38 -14.45 17.80
N ALA A 313 25.18 -14.62 18.37
CA ALA A 313 24.44 -15.88 18.30
C ALA A 313 23.96 -16.21 16.87
N GLY A 314 23.74 -15.18 16.04
CA GLY A 314 23.36 -15.29 14.64
C GLY A 314 23.12 -13.94 13.98
N ILE A 315 22.50 -13.95 12.81
CA ILE A 315 22.08 -12.76 12.06
C ILE A 315 20.55 -12.66 12.15
N ASN A 316 20.06 -11.47 12.48
CA ASN A 316 18.63 -11.16 12.60
C ASN A 316 18.25 -10.16 11.50
N LEU A 317 17.59 -10.66 10.46
CA LEU A 317 17.05 -9.84 9.37
C LEU A 317 15.61 -9.40 9.72
N THR A 318 15.35 -8.12 9.59
CA THR A 318 14.04 -7.51 9.91
C THR A 318 13.67 -6.45 8.88
N GLY A 319 12.38 -6.12 8.79
CA GLY A 319 11.86 -5.19 7.80
C GLY A 319 11.20 -3.94 8.37
N MET A 320 11.15 -2.90 7.53
CA MET A 320 10.31 -1.71 7.74
C MET A 320 9.65 -1.24 6.45
N CYS A 321 8.56 -0.49 6.59
CA CYS A 321 7.73 0.02 5.49
C CYS A 321 7.31 -1.08 4.51
N CYS A 322 7.25 -0.78 3.21
CA CYS A 322 6.60 -1.66 2.24
C CYS A 322 7.44 -2.88 1.90
N SER A 323 8.75 -2.74 1.70
CA SER A 323 9.62 -3.91 1.46
C SER A 323 9.61 -4.86 2.66
N GLY A 324 9.55 -4.33 3.88
CA GLY A 324 9.30 -5.13 5.07
C GLY A 324 7.94 -5.82 5.08
N ALA A 325 6.87 -5.15 4.65
CA ALA A 325 5.53 -5.72 4.58
C ALA A 325 5.42 -6.85 3.53
N GLU A 326 6.10 -6.72 2.39
CA GLU A 326 6.17 -7.76 1.34
C GLU A 326 6.69 -9.09 1.89
N VAL A 327 7.84 -9.06 2.56
CA VAL A 327 8.47 -10.28 3.11
C VAL A 327 7.84 -10.75 4.42
N LEU A 328 7.22 -9.84 5.19
CA LEU A 328 6.39 -10.21 6.33
C LEU A 328 5.26 -11.13 5.86
N SER A 329 4.57 -10.74 4.78
CA SER A 329 3.44 -11.49 4.22
C SER A 329 3.82 -12.76 3.46
N ARG A 330 5.05 -12.89 2.94
CA ARG A 330 5.50 -14.09 2.21
C ARG A 330 6.31 -15.08 3.06
N HIS A 331 7.22 -14.55 3.88
CA HIS A 331 8.26 -15.34 4.57
C HIS A 331 8.16 -15.28 6.10
N GLY A 332 7.30 -14.41 6.65
CA GLY A 332 7.18 -14.21 8.09
C GLY A 332 8.38 -13.50 8.72
N VAL A 333 9.16 -12.78 7.93
CA VAL A 333 10.29 -11.98 8.44
C VAL A 333 9.73 -10.87 9.36
N PRO A 334 10.28 -10.69 10.58
CA PRO A 334 9.77 -9.71 11.53
C PRO A 334 9.77 -8.27 11.00
N HIS A 335 8.73 -7.51 11.34
CA HIS A 335 8.61 -6.10 10.96
C HIS A 335 8.73 -5.16 12.18
N VAL A 336 9.86 -4.48 12.34
CA VAL A 336 10.22 -3.79 13.59
C VAL A 336 9.54 -2.45 13.83
N GLY A 337 8.85 -1.91 12.82
CA GLY A 337 8.00 -0.72 12.98
C GLY A 337 7.64 -0.06 11.66
N ASN A 338 6.61 0.78 11.64
CA ASN A 338 6.18 1.51 10.45
C ASN A 338 7.03 2.79 10.17
N PHE A 339 6.63 3.58 9.18
CA PHE A 339 7.33 4.77 8.72
C PHE A 339 7.75 5.75 9.83
N MET A 340 6.88 6.04 10.80
CA MET A 340 7.20 7.03 11.82
C MET A 340 8.18 6.51 12.87
N SER A 341 8.23 5.20 13.10
CA SER A 341 9.21 4.56 13.99
C SER A 341 10.61 4.32 13.37
N THR A 342 10.85 4.66 12.10
CA THR A 342 12.14 4.42 11.40
C THR A 342 13.37 5.04 12.06
N GLU A 343 13.26 6.24 12.62
CA GLU A 343 14.36 6.85 13.37
C GLU A 343 14.43 6.32 14.80
N ALA A 344 13.26 6.05 15.40
CA ALA A 344 13.16 5.56 16.77
C ALA A 344 13.77 4.15 16.91
N VAL A 345 13.70 3.29 15.89
CA VAL A 345 14.32 1.96 15.95
C VAL A 345 15.86 2.04 16.00
N LEU A 346 16.47 3.05 15.36
CA LEU A 346 17.92 3.26 15.41
C LEU A 346 18.37 3.69 16.82
N VAL A 347 17.51 4.39 17.55
CA VAL A 347 17.76 4.86 18.93
C VAL A 347 17.94 3.71 19.93
N THR A 348 17.51 2.51 19.59
CA THR A 348 17.78 1.30 20.38
C THR A 348 19.28 1.03 20.54
N GLY A 349 20.11 1.50 19.60
CA GLY A 349 21.54 1.20 19.51
C GLY A 349 21.86 -0.20 18.97
N ALA A 350 20.85 -1.08 18.87
CA ALA A 350 20.99 -2.49 18.50
C ALA A 350 21.09 -2.73 16.99
N VAL A 351 20.63 -1.80 16.16
CA VAL A 351 20.62 -1.94 14.70
C VAL A 351 22.03 -1.79 14.16
N ASP A 352 22.55 -2.85 13.52
CA ASP A 352 23.91 -2.84 13.01
C ASP A 352 24.03 -2.23 11.63
N ALA A 353 23.09 -2.59 10.76
CA ALA A 353 22.96 -2.03 9.43
C ALA A 353 21.48 -1.75 9.12
N MET A 354 21.23 -0.63 8.45
CA MET A 354 19.97 -0.35 7.77
C MET A 354 20.28 -0.13 6.28
N ALA A 355 19.74 -0.99 5.43
CA ALA A 355 19.85 -0.87 3.98
C ALA A 355 18.53 -0.39 3.39
N VAL A 356 18.60 0.57 2.47
CA VAL A 356 17.42 1.23 1.91
C VAL A 356 17.44 1.29 0.39
N ASP A 357 16.27 1.08 -0.21
CA ASP A 357 16.04 1.21 -1.65
C ASP A 357 15.49 2.61 -2.01
N VAL A 358 14.20 2.73 -2.33
CA VAL A 358 13.49 3.93 -2.77
C VAL A 358 12.27 4.22 -1.89
N GLN A 359 11.87 5.50 -1.89
CA GLN A 359 10.59 6.01 -1.37
C GLN A 359 10.40 5.89 0.17
N CYS A 360 9.76 6.91 0.78
CA CYS A 360 9.49 6.99 2.23
C CYS A 360 10.71 6.73 3.14
N ILE A 361 11.92 7.05 2.66
CA ILE A 361 13.16 6.99 3.43
C ILE A 361 13.54 8.41 3.84
N LYS A 362 13.56 8.66 5.14
CA LYS A 362 13.84 10.00 5.67
C LYS A 362 15.34 10.27 5.57
N GLN A 363 15.75 11.38 4.98
CA GLN A 363 17.14 11.84 5.01
C GLN A 363 17.66 11.98 6.46
N GLY A 364 16.78 12.30 7.42
CA GLY A 364 17.10 12.35 8.85
C GLY A 364 17.69 11.05 9.43
N LEU A 365 17.45 9.90 8.79
CA LEU A 365 18.04 8.62 9.18
C LEU A 365 19.57 8.67 9.22
N ALA A 366 20.23 9.38 8.29
CA ALA A 366 21.69 9.48 8.29
C ALA A 366 22.23 10.17 9.55
N THR A 367 21.52 11.19 10.03
CA THR A 367 21.90 11.90 11.27
C THR A 367 21.71 10.99 12.48
N VAL A 368 20.57 10.31 12.58
CA VAL A 368 20.29 9.40 13.70
C VAL A 368 21.23 8.20 13.70
N ALA A 369 21.46 7.58 12.54
CA ALA A 369 22.37 6.45 12.39
C ALA A 369 23.79 6.81 12.87
N LYS A 370 24.28 8.00 12.52
CA LYS A 370 25.57 8.52 12.98
C LYS A 370 25.67 8.62 14.51
N CYS A 371 24.59 9.03 15.19
CA CYS A 371 24.56 9.13 16.66
C CYS A 371 24.75 7.77 17.37
N TYR A 372 24.33 6.67 16.74
CA TYR A 372 24.44 5.32 17.30
C TYR A 372 25.48 4.45 16.58
N GLY A 373 26.19 5.01 15.61
CA GLY A 373 27.17 4.28 14.79
C GLY A 373 26.57 3.19 13.91
N THR A 374 25.25 3.19 13.65
CA THR A 374 24.60 2.23 12.73
C THR A 374 25.07 2.51 11.30
N TYR A 375 25.42 1.47 10.55
CA TYR A 375 25.70 1.64 9.13
C TYR A 375 24.40 1.88 8.35
N LEU A 376 24.35 2.95 7.57
CA LEU A 376 23.22 3.26 6.70
C LEU A 376 23.69 3.11 5.24
N PHE A 377 23.02 2.25 4.48
CA PHE A 377 23.33 1.97 3.09
C PHE A 377 22.18 2.37 2.19
N THR A 378 22.46 3.15 1.15
CA THR A 378 21.55 3.27 0.00
C THR A 378 21.95 2.27 -1.07
N THR A 379 20.99 1.59 -1.69
CA THR A 379 21.27 0.51 -2.66
C THR A 379 20.68 0.74 -4.05
N ASN A 380 19.72 1.65 -4.19
CA ASN A 380 19.09 1.91 -5.48
C ASN A 380 19.67 3.20 -6.10
N PRO A 381 20.05 3.22 -7.40
CA PRO A 381 20.65 4.39 -8.03
C PRO A 381 19.70 5.60 -8.06
N ARG A 382 18.39 5.39 -7.92
CA ARG A 382 17.36 6.45 -7.84
C ARG A 382 17.31 7.15 -6.47
N CYS A 383 17.95 6.62 -5.43
CA CYS A 383 17.87 7.16 -4.07
C CYS A 383 19.23 7.21 -3.38
N TRP A 384 19.80 8.41 -3.32
CA TRP A 384 21.05 8.68 -2.59
C TRP A 384 20.76 9.55 -1.37
N ILE A 385 21.46 9.28 -0.27
CA ILE A 385 21.32 10.01 0.99
C ILE A 385 22.69 10.50 1.42
N GLU A 386 22.84 11.82 1.54
CA GLU A 386 24.05 12.41 2.09
C GLU A 386 24.33 11.87 3.50
N GLY A 387 25.55 11.35 3.72
CA GLY A 387 25.96 10.72 4.97
C GLY A 387 25.69 9.21 5.06
N ALA A 388 25.05 8.59 4.07
CA ALA A 388 24.97 7.14 3.91
C ALA A 388 26.06 6.62 2.96
N GLU A 389 26.49 5.36 3.12
CA GLU A 389 27.33 4.69 2.12
C GLU A 389 26.45 4.18 0.97
N HIS A 390 26.87 4.38 -0.28
CA HIS A 390 26.16 3.81 -1.43
C HIS A 390 26.80 2.47 -1.83
N ILE A 391 25.99 1.41 -1.80
CA ILE A 391 26.36 0.07 -2.29
C ILE A 391 25.24 -0.34 -3.24
N GLU A 392 25.40 -0.01 -4.52
CA GLU A 392 24.38 -0.28 -5.53
C GLU A 392 24.06 -1.78 -5.61
N LEU A 393 22.77 -2.12 -5.65
CA LEU A 393 22.30 -3.47 -5.91
C LEU A 393 22.23 -3.68 -7.42
N ASP A 394 23.11 -4.54 -7.95
CA ASP A 394 22.96 -5.09 -9.30
C ASP A 394 22.14 -6.38 -9.21
N GLU A 395 20.93 -6.40 -9.77
CA GLU A 395 20.05 -7.57 -9.75
C GLU A 395 20.62 -8.78 -10.50
N LYS A 396 21.67 -8.61 -11.33
CA LYS A 396 22.39 -9.71 -11.98
C LYS A 396 23.41 -10.36 -11.05
N ASN A 397 23.93 -9.63 -10.07
CA ASN A 397 24.92 -10.10 -9.10
C ASN A 397 24.58 -9.59 -7.69
N PRO A 398 23.37 -9.87 -7.16
CA PRO A 398 22.85 -9.19 -5.97
C PRO A 398 23.69 -9.44 -4.71
N ARG A 399 24.40 -10.57 -4.66
CA ARG A 399 25.29 -10.96 -3.55
C ARG A 399 26.48 -10.03 -3.34
N GLU A 400 26.95 -9.31 -4.37
CA GLU A 400 28.04 -8.34 -4.21
C GLU A 400 27.64 -7.19 -3.27
N CYS A 401 26.40 -6.71 -3.39
CA CYS A 401 25.84 -5.69 -2.52
C CYS A 401 25.48 -6.25 -1.14
N THR A 402 24.72 -7.33 -1.14
CA THR A 402 24.06 -7.86 0.05
C THR A 402 25.03 -8.54 1.02
N ASP A 403 26.02 -9.29 0.54
CA ASP A 403 27.07 -9.85 1.39
C ASP A 403 27.90 -8.73 2.02
N LYS A 404 28.25 -7.68 1.27
CA LYS A 404 29.02 -6.54 1.78
C LYS A 404 28.27 -5.82 2.91
N ILE A 405 26.96 -5.66 2.80
CA ILE A 405 26.11 -5.10 3.87
C ILE A 405 26.18 -5.98 5.13
N VAL A 406 26.04 -7.30 4.98
CA VAL A 406 26.11 -8.25 6.12
C VAL A 406 27.48 -8.22 6.78
N GLU A 407 28.55 -8.20 6.00
CA GLU A 407 29.91 -8.12 6.53
C GLU A 407 30.15 -6.82 7.32
N LYS A 408 29.63 -5.70 6.83
CA LYS A 408 29.68 -4.42 7.55
C LYS A 408 28.85 -4.45 8.83
N ALA A 409 27.68 -5.08 8.80
CA ALA A 409 26.86 -5.26 10.00
C ALA A 409 27.59 -6.10 11.06
N ILE A 410 28.24 -7.20 10.65
CA ILE A 410 29.07 -8.05 11.53
C ILE A 410 30.26 -7.24 12.10
N GLU A 411 30.92 -6.43 11.26
CA GLU A 411 32.01 -5.54 11.69
C GLU A 411 31.55 -4.61 12.81
N ARG A 412 30.35 -4.03 12.67
CA ARG A 412 29.80 -3.13 13.70
C ARG A 412 29.45 -3.88 14.98
N PHE A 413 28.79 -5.04 14.85
CA PHE A 413 28.41 -5.87 16.00
C PHE A 413 29.62 -6.15 16.90
N LYS A 414 30.75 -6.52 16.30
CA LYS A 414 31.97 -6.94 17.02
C LYS A 414 32.58 -5.87 17.90
N SER A 415 32.59 -4.61 17.48
CA SER A 415 33.41 -3.58 18.14
C SER A 415 32.92 -2.13 18.06
N LYS A 416 31.80 -1.86 17.39
CA LYS A 416 31.30 -0.48 17.18
C LYS A 416 29.88 -0.25 17.70
N ARG A 417 29.29 -1.22 18.41
CA ARG A 417 28.03 -1.00 19.14
C ARG A 417 28.24 -0.03 20.30
N PRO A 418 27.25 0.83 20.61
CA PRO A 418 27.32 1.66 21.80
C PRO A 418 27.30 0.79 23.07
N GLU A 419 27.88 1.29 24.16
CA GLU A 419 27.90 0.58 25.45
C GLU A 419 26.49 0.32 26.00
N LYS A 420 25.54 1.25 25.75
CA LYS A 420 24.16 1.15 26.22
C LYS A 420 23.20 0.85 25.08
N ILE A 421 22.79 -0.41 24.98
CA ILE A 421 21.71 -0.88 24.11
C ILE A 421 20.39 -0.89 24.91
N VAL A 422 19.30 -0.44 24.28
CA VAL A 422 17.95 -0.47 24.88
C VAL A 422 16.94 -0.95 23.84
N ILE A 423 16.58 -2.23 23.91
CA ILE A 423 15.53 -2.82 23.08
C ILE A 423 14.24 -2.90 23.90
N PRO A 424 13.14 -2.22 23.49
CA PRO A 424 11.85 -2.38 24.14
C PRO A 424 11.38 -3.84 24.09
N GLN A 425 11.07 -4.44 25.24
CA GLN A 425 10.69 -5.86 25.37
C GLN A 425 9.20 -6.11 25.03
N ARG A 426 8.75 -5.61 23.88
CA ARG A 426 7.38 -5.83 23.37
C ARG A 426 7.43 -6.33 21.94
N VAL A 427 6.84 -7.50 21.74
CA VAL A 427 6.61 -8.14 20.44
C VAL A 427 5.11 -8.38 20.33
N ASP A 428 4.52 -7.90 19.24
CA ASP A 428 3.11 -8.16 18.94
C ASP A 428 3.04 -9.14 17.76
N MET A 429 2.07 -10.06 17.76
CA MET A 429 1.90 -11.05 16.67
C MET A 429 0.66 -10.70 15.84
N GLY A 430 0.68 -10.98 14.54
CA GLY A 430 -0.49 -10.86 13.66
C GLY A 430 -0.51 -11.95 12.60
N VAL A 431 -1.69 -12.20 12.03
CA VAL A 431 -1.84 -13.02 10.82
C VAL A 431 -1.74 -12.11 9.61
N HIS A 432 -0.81 -12.42 8.70
CA HIS A 432 -0.49 -11.60 7.53
C HIS A 432 -0.54 -12.43 6.26
N GLY A 433 -0.71 -11.79 5.10
CA GLY A 433 -0.64 -12.47 3.80
C GLY A 433 -2.00 -12.93 3.28
N PHE A 434 -3.06 -12.18 3.56
CA PHE A 434 -4.39 -12.39 2.97
C PHE A 434 -4.41 -11.87 1.53
N SER A 435 -3.85 -12.66 0.62
CA SER A 435 -3.93 -12.46 -0.84
C SER A 435 -5.36 -12.67 -1.35
N HIS A 436 -5.69 -12.13 -2.54
CA HIS A 436 -7.04 -12.29 -3.10
C HIS A 436 -7.34 -13.78 -3.39
N GLU A 437 -6.31 -14.52 -3.78
CA GLU A 437 -6.29 -15.96 -4.03
C GLU A 437 -6.61 -16.72 -2.76
N TYR A 438 -5.95 -16.36 -1.66
CA TYR A 438 -6.23 -17.01 -0.39
C TYR A 438 -7.62 -16.67 0.13
N ILE A 439 -8.09 -15.41 -0.01
CA ILE A 439 -9.46 -15.03 0.34
C ILE A 439 -10.46 -15.88 -0.46
N ASN A 440 -10.21 -16.09 -1.76
CA ASN A 440 -11.05 -16.95 -2.60
C ASN A 440 -11.06 -18.40 -2.10
N TYR A 441 -9.89 -18.92 -1.72
CA TYR A 441 -9.73 -20.26 -1.16
C TYR A 441 -10.39 -20.41 0.22
N MET A 442 -10.18 -19.47 1.16
CA MET A 442 -10.65 -19.60 2.55
C MET A 442 -12.18 -19.59 2.63
N LEU A 443 -12.85 -18.94 1.66
CA LEU A 443 -14.31 -18.87 1.62
C LEU A 443 -14.95 -20.14 1.02
N GLY A 444 -14.24 -20.97 0.25
CA GLY A 444 -14.86 -22.10 -0.46
C GLY A 444 -14.04 -23.39 -0.57
N GLY A 445 -12.83 -23.41 -0.02
CA GLY A 445 -11.85 -24.47 -0.22
C GLY A 445 -11.49 -24.67 -1.70
N THR A 446 -10.82 -25.77 -2.00
CA THR A 446 -10.33 -26.06 -3.37
C THR A 446 -11.45 -26.25 -4.39
N PHE A 447 -12.61 -26.80 -3.98
CA PHE A 447 -13.67 -27.20 -4.91
C PHE A 447 -14.77 -26.15 -5.10
N ARG A 448 -14.89 -25.17 -4.19
CA ARG A 448 -15.92 -24.13 -4.23
C ARG A 448 -15.36 -22.73 -4.01
N ALA A 449 -14.05 -22.53 -4.22
CA ALA A 449 -13.38 -21.24 -4.11
C ALA A 449 -14.19 -20.15 -4.84
N SER A 450 -14.72 -19.20 -4.08
CA SER A 450 -15.54 -18.12 -4.59
C SER A 450 -15.68 -17.02 -3.53
N TYR A 451 -15.91 -15.78 -3.98
CA TYR A 451 -16.34 -14.68 -3.11
C TYR A 451 -17.82 -14.80 -2.69
N LYS A 452 -18.55 -15.82 -3.15
CA LYS A 452 -19.99 -15.97 -2.87
C LYS A 452 -20.31 -15.95 -1.38
N PRO A 453 -19.56 -16.61 -0.49
CA PRO A 453 -19.83 -16.53 0.95
C PRO A 453 -19.61 -15.13 1.54
N LEU A 454 -18.66 -14.34 1.02
CA LEU A 454 -18.52 -12.94 1.42
C LEU A 454 -19.75 -12.14 0.94
N ASN A 455 -20.11 -12.26 -0.34
CA ASN A 455 -21.26 -11.54 -0.90
C ASN A 455 -22.56 -11.89 -0.17
N GLU A 456 -22.79 -13.17 0.15
CA GLU A 456 -23.97 -13.60 0.90
C GLU A 456 -24.01 -13.04 2.33
N ASN A 457 -22.86 -12.95 3.01
CA ASN A 457 -22.78 -12.33 4.33
C ASN A 457 -22.96 -10.82 4.30
N ILE A 458 -22.62 -10.17 3.19
CA ILE A 458 -22.97 -8.76 2.98
C ILE A 458 -24.49 -8.62 2.75
N ILE A 459 -25.05 -9.43 1.85
CA ILE A 459 -26.48 -9.40 1.49
C ILE A 459 -27.37 -9.71 2.70
N ASN A 460 -26.99 -10.67 3.55
CA ASN A 460 -27.78 -11.06 4.72
C ASN A 460 -27.59 -10.13 5.93
N GLY A 461 -26.63 -9.21 5.87
CA GLY A 461 -26.38 -8.19 6.90
C GLY A 461 -25.44 -8.60 8.03
N LYS A 462 -24.86 -9.81 8.02
CA LYS A 462 -23.82 -10.19 8.99
C LYS A 462 -22.54 -9.37 8.82
N ILE A 463 -22.17 -9.09 7.58
CA ILE A 463 -21.17 -8.09 7.25
C ILE A 463 -21.91 -6.88 6.71
N ARG A 464 -21.79 -5.73 7.37
CA ARG A 464 -22.40 -4.49 6.89
C ARG A 464 -21.81 -4.06 5.55
N GLY A 465 -20.50 -4.16 5.41
CA GLY A 465 -19.75 -3.85 4.20
C GLY A 465 -18.27 -4.12 4.39
N VAL A 466 -17.45 -3.68 3.43
CA VAL A 466 -15.99 -3.83 3.51
C VAL A 466 -15.33 -2.46 3.51
N ALA A 467 -14.31 -2.26 4.36
CA ALA A 467 -13.53 -1.04 4.41
C ALA A 467 -12.05 -1.30 4.09
N GLY A 468 -11.49 -0.54 3.16
CA GLY A 468 -10.04 -0.50 2.90
C GLY A 468 -9.36 0.59 3.72
N VAL A 469 -8.62 0.26 4.78
CA VAL A 469 -7.90 1.24 5.61
C VAL A 469 -6.40 1.14 5.37
N VAL A 470 -5.85 2.11 4.65
CA VAL A 470 -4.54 2.01 3.99
C VAL A 470 -3.65 3.21 4.33
N GLY A 471 -2.42 3.19 3.84
CA GLY A 471 -1.58 4.39 3.75
C GLY A 471 -0.49 4.48 4.82
N CYS A 472 -0.13 5.73 5.13
CA CYS A 472 1.09 6.11 5.85
C CYS A 472 0.85 6.28 7.36
N THR A 473 1.85 6.82 8.06
CA THR A 473 1.70 7.46 9.37
C THR A 473 2.21 8.89 9.31
N ASN A 474 1.71 9.77 10.18
CA ASN A 474 1.99 11.21 10.12
C ASN A 474 2.33 11.79 11.51
N PRO A 475 3.46 12.50 11.67
CA PRO A 475 3.88 13.04 12.98
C PRO A 475 3.04 14.22 13.48
N ARG A 476 2.11 14.74 12.66
CA ARG A 476 1.24 15.86 13.03
C ARG A 476 -0.04 15.43 13.75
N VAL A 477 -0.29 14.12 13.82
CA VAL A 477 -1.31 13.51 14.65
C VAL A 477 -0.63 12.55 15.62
N ARG A 478 -1.38 12.07 16.62
CA ARG A 478 -0.88 11.05 17.55
C ARG A 478 -0.67 9.75 16.77
N HIS A 479 0.60 9.44 16.48
CA HIS A 479 0.99 8.32 15.62
C HIS A 479 0.33 6.99 16.02
N ASP A 480 -0.26 6.33 15.02
CA ASP A 480 -1.07 5.09 15.04
C ASP A 480 -2.49 5.24 15.63
N TRP A 481 -2.80 6.34 16.33
CA TRP A 481 -4.08 6.47 17.04
C TRP A 481 -5.27 6.56 16.09
N VAL A 482 -5.14 7.34 15.00
CA VAL A 482 -6.26 7.56 14.08
C VAL A 482 -6.61 6.26 13.36
N HIS A 483 -5.58 5.49 12.95
CA HIS A 483 -5.77 4.16 12.36
C HIS A 483 -6.49 3.20 13.31
N VAL A 484 -6.01 3.08 14.55
CA VAL A 484 -6.52 2.10 15.52
C VAL A 484 -7.96 2.41 15.92
N GLU A 485 -8.28 3.67 16.24
CA GLU A 485 -9.62 4.02 16.71
C GLU A 485 -10.65 4.01 15.58
N LEU A 486 -10.28 4.41 14.36
CA LEU A 486 -11.15 4.26 13.18
C LEU A 486 -11.54 2.80 12.98
N VAL A 487 -10.55 1.90 13.00
CA VAL A 487 -10.79 0.49 12.70
C VAL A 487 -11.58 -0.22 13.79
N LYS A 488 -11.31 0.09 15.07
CA LYS A 488 -12.14 -0.39 16.17
C LYS A 488 -13.60 0.01 16.00
N GLU A 489 -13.85 1.26 15.61
CA GLU A 489 -15.22 1.72 15.39
C GLU A 489 -15.84 1.00 14.18
N LEU A 490 -15.14 0.84 13.06
CA LEU A 490 -15.64 0.10 11.90
C LEU A 490 -16.02 -1.36 12.22
N ILE A 491 -15.12 -2.13 12.84
CA ILE A 491 -15.39 -3.55 13.14
C ILE A 491 -16.54 -3.71 14.14
N ARG A 492 -16.67 -2.78 15.10
CA ARG A 492 -17.78 -2.75 16.07
C ARG A 492 -19.15 -2.60 15.40
N HIS A 493 -19.19 -2.06 14.18
CA HIS A 493 -20.39 -1.91 13.35
C HIS A 493 -20.46 -2.92 12.19
N ASP A 494 -19.87 -4.09 12.37
CA ASP A 494 -19.90 -5.22 11.44
C ASP A 494 -19.24 -4.95 10.07
N VAL A 495 -18.30 -4.00 10.00
CA VAL A 495 -17.54 -3.72 8.77
C VAL A 495 -16.27 -4.56 8.75
N LEU A 496 -16.13 -5.44 7.75
CA LEU A 496 -14.89 -6.19 7.52
C LEU A 496 -13.81 -5.23 7.04
N VAL A 497 -12.63 -5.23 7.66
CA VAL A 497 -11.54 -4.32 7.27
C VAL A 497 -10.45 -5.08 6.53
N VAL A 498 -10.02 -4.54 5.39
CA VAL A 498 -8.79 -4.94 4.68
C VAL A 498 -7.79 -3.80 4.73
N GLN A 499 -6.50 -4.10 4.83
CA GLN A 499 -5.48 -3.07 5.07
C GLN A 499 -4.14 -3.40 4.42
N THR A 500 -3.36 -2.35 4.18
CA THR A 500 -2.04 -2.43 3.56
C THR A 500 -1.08 -1.39 4.14
N GLY A 501 0.21 -1.55 3.85
CA GLY A 501 1.23 -0.54 4.13
C GLY A 501 1.46 -0.28 5.62
N CYS A 502 1.71 0.98 5.99
CA CYS A 502 2.02 1.33 7.39
C CYS A 502 0.83 1.16 8.33
N SER A 503 -0.40 1.28 7.80
CA SER A 503 -1.64 0.97 8.52
C SER A 503 -1.62 -0.47 9.04
N GLN A 504 -1.26 -1.44 8.18
CA GLN A 504 -1.13 -2.86 8.55
C GLN A 504 -0.29 -3.07 9.81
N ILE A 505 0.84 -2.38 9.89
CA ILE A 505 1.78 -2.51 11.00
C ILE A 505 1.24 -1.81 12.25
N ALA A 506 0.54 -0.69 12.11
CA ALA A 506 -0.12 -0.02 13.23
C ALA A 506 -1.14 -0.94 13.91
N LEU A 507 -2.01 -1.57 13.12
CA LEU A 507 -3.08 -2.43 13.63
C LEU A 507 -2.55 -3.78 14.12
N ALA A 508 -1.46 -4.30 13.54
CA ALA A 508 -0.78 -5.49 14.04
C ALA A 508 -0.25 -5.28 15.46
N LYS A 509 0.40 -4.13 15.72
CA LYS A 509 0.85 -3.73 17.06
C LYS A 509 -0.31 -3.51 18.05
N ALA A 510 -1.49 -3.16 17.54
CA ALA A 510 -2.72 -3.04 18.33
C ALA A 510 -3.45 -4.38 18.56
N GLY A 511 -2.95 -5.48 17.98
CA GLY A 511 -3.52 -6.82 18.14
C GLY A 511 -4.76 -7.11 17.29
N LEU A 512 -5.10 -6.27 16.31
CA LEU A 512 -6.35 -6.37 15.55
C LEU A 512 -6.30 -7.38 14.38
N LEU A 513 -5.11 -7.89 14.04
CA LEU A 513 -4.88 -8.88 12.97
C LEU A 513 -4.86 -10.32 13.51
N LYS A 514 -5.49 -10.54 14.66
CA LYS A 514 -5.57 -11.86 15.29
C LYS A 514 -7.02 -12.34 15.28
N PRO A 515 -7.28 -13.66 15.12
CA PRO A 515 -8.64 -14.17 15.18
C PRO A 515 -9.39 -13.83 16.47
N ASP A 516 -8.68 -13.76 17.61
CA ASP A 516 -9.26 -13.36 18.90
C ASP A 516 -9.70 -11.89 18.98
N ALA A 517 -9.31 -11.04 18.01
CA ALA A 517 -9.84 -9.68 17.89
C ALA A 517 -11.31 -9.65 17.43
N ALA A 518 -11.89 -10.78 17.01
CA ALA A 518 -13.31 -10.89 16.67
C ALA A 518 -14.24 -10.44 17.82
N VAL A 519 -13.80 -10.55 19.08
CA VAL A 519 -14.56 -10.07 20.26
C VAL A 519 -14.76 -8.55 20.29
N LEU A 520 -14.01 -7.80 19.48
CA LEU A 520 -14.15 -6.35 19.33
C LEU A 520 -15.10 -5.98 18.18
N ALA A 521 -15.47 -6.94 17.34
CA ALA A 521 -16.39 -6.74 16.24
C ALA A 521 -17.85 -6.78 16.71
N GLY A 522 -18.76 -6.29 15.88
CA GLY A 522 -20.19 -6.53 16.05
C GLY A 522 -20.53 -8.02 15.91
N ASP A 523 -21.71 -8.42 16.41
CA ASP A 523 -22.12 -9.83 16.49
C ASP A 523 -22.10 -10.54 15.12
N GLY A 524 -22.44 -9.83 14.05
CA GLY A 524 -22.50 -10.39 12.70
C GLY A 524 -21.11 -10.70 12.14
N LEU A 525 -20.19 -9.74 12.22
CA LEU A 525 -18.82 -9.92 11.76
C LEU A 525 -18.08 -10.92 12.65
N ALA A 526 -18.29 -10.88 13.97
CA ALA A 526 -17.72 -11.84 14.91
C ALA A 526 -18.09 -13.28 14.56
N GLU A 527 -19.38 -13.57 14.29
CA GLU A 527 -19.84 -14.90 13.88
C GLU A 527 -19.14 -15.38 12.60
N VAL A 528 -18.98 -14.49 11.60
CA VAL A 528 -18.30 -14.84 10.35
C VAL A 528 -16.82 -15.09 10.58
N CYS A 529 -16.15 -14.27 11.39
CA CYS A 529 -14.75 -14.44 11.76
C CYS A 529 -14.50 -15.78 12.47
N GLU A 530 -15.34 -16.14 13.44
CA GLU A 530 -15.27 -17.42 14.15
C GLU A 530 -15.54 -18.61 13.23
N THR A 531 -16.53 -18.50 12.35
CA THR A 531 -16.91 -19.56 11.41
C THR A 531 -15.80 -19.85 10.40
N VAL A 532 -15.16 -18.79 9.87
CA VAL A 532 -14.10 -18.92 8.86
C VAL A 532 -12.74 -19.19 9.51
N GLY A 533 -12.53 -18.75 10.76
CA GLY A 533 -11.24 -18.80 11.44
C GLY A 533 -10.30 -17.66 11.01
N MET A 534 -10.83 -16.45 10.79
CA MET A 534 -10.08 -15.29 10.31
C MET A 534 -10.19 -14.08 11.27
N PRO A 535 -9.20 -13.17 11.29
CA PRO A 535 -9.35 -11.90 12.01
C PRO A 535 -10.41 -10.98 11.36
N PRO A 536 -11.03 -10.05 12.12
CA PRO A 536 -11.91 -9.03 11.56
C PRO A 536 -11.18 -7.97 10.71
N VAL A 537 -9.85 -7.98 10.77
CA VAL A 537 -8.97 -7.09 10.00
C VAL A 537 -7.93 -7.92 9.25
N LEU A 538 -7.99 -7.90 7.91
CA LEU A 538 -7.15 -8.72 7.04
C LEU A 538 -5.97 -7.92 6.48
N GLY A 539 -4.73 -8.37 6.78
CA GLY A 539 -3.50 -7.78 6.25
C GLY A 539 -3.17 -8.26 4.83
N CYS A 540 -3.29 -7.36 3.85
CA CYS A 540 -3.14 -7.65 2.42
C CYS A 540 -1.77 -7.27 1.82
N GLY A 541 -0.84 -6.74 2.62
CA GLY A 541 0.56 -6.52 2.20
C GLY A 541 0.97 -5.06 2.07
N SER A 542 1.75 -4.76 1.03
CA SER A 542 2.41 -3.46 0.82
C SER A 542 1.51 -2.40 0.19
N CYS A 543 2.02 -1.18 -0.05
CA CYS A 543 1.22 -0.13 -0.70
C CYS A 543 0.83 -0.45 -2.15
N VAL A 544 1.65 -1.19 -2.91
CA VAL A 544 1.27 -1.61 -4.28
C VAL A 544 0.20 -2.72 -4.24
N ASP A 545 0.15 -3.49 -3.16
CA ASP A 545 -0.89 -4.50 -2.90
C ASP A 545 -2.28 -3.91 -2.62
N ASN A 546 -2.43 -2.58 -2.59
CA ASN A 546 -3.75 -1.97 -2.75
C ASN A 546 -4.43 -2.38 -4.08
N SER A 547 -3.63 -2.80 -5.07
CA SER A 547 -4.13 -3.46 -6.28
C SER A 547 -4.92 -4.75 -5.98
N ARG A 548 -4.60 -5.47 -4.90
CA ARG A 548 -5.39 -6.64 -4.44
C ARG A 548 -6.79 -6.24 -3.98
N ILE A 549 -6.94 -5.05 -3.39
CA ILE A 549 -8.25 -4.51 -3.01
C ILE A 549 -9.07 -4.19 -4.25
N LEU A 550 -8.45 -3.64 -5.30
CA LEU A 550 -9.11 -3.43 -6.60
C LEU A 550 -9.56 -4.75 -7.24
N ILE A 551 -8.69 -5.77 -7.22
CA ILE A 551 -8.99 -7.13 -7.71
C ILE A 551 -10.15 -7.73 -6.92
N ALA A 552 -10.11 -7.64 -5.58
CA ALA A 552 -11.18 -8.12 -4.71
C ALA A 552 -12.52 -7.42 -5.01
N CYS A 553 -12.52 -6.09 -5.21
CA CYS A 553 -13.73 -5.36 -5.61
C CYS A 553 -14.27 -5.85 -6.95
N ALA A 554 -13.40 -6.06 -7.95
CA ALA A 554 -13.81 -6.62 -9.23
C ALA A 554 -14.38 -8.04 -9.10
N GLU A 555 -13.79 -8.87 -8.25
CA GLU A 555 -14.26 -10.25 -8.04
C GLU A 555 -15.58 -10.30 -7.26
N ILE A 556 -15.83 -9.36 -6.33
CA ILE A 556 -17.13 -9.18 -5.66
C ILE A 556 -18.22 -8.90 -6.70
N VAL A 557 -17.99 -7.96 -7.62
CA VAL A 557 -18.94 -7.64 -8.71
C VAL A 557 -19.14 -8.84 -9.62
N LYS A 558 -18.04 -9.47 -10.06
CA LYS A 558 -18.06 -10.61 -10.99
C LYS A 558 -18.76 -11.83 -10.41
N THR A 559 -18.63 -12.08 -9.11
CA THR A 559 -19.33 -13.15 -8.40
C THR A 559 -20.85 -12.91 -8.37
N GLY A 560 -21.26 -11.64 -8.39
CA GLY A 560 -22.66 -11.23 -8.48
C GLY A 560 -23.38 -11.13 -7.14
N GLY A 561 -24.60 -10.60 -7.19
CA GLY A 561 -25.45 -10.34 -6.02
C GLY A 561 -25.23 -8.97 -5.36
N LEU A 562 -24.19 -8.23 -5.75
CA LEU A 562 -23.85 -6.90 -5.24
C LEU A 562 -23.52 -5.94 -6.40
N GLY A 563 -24.55 -5.49 -7.12
CA GLY A 563 -24.41 -4.51 -8.21
C GLY A 563 -23.74 -5.02 -9.48
N GLU A 564 -23.50 -4.11 -10.43
CA GLU A 564 -22.88 -4.41 -11.75
C GLU A 564 -21.56 -3.65 -11.95
N SER A 565 -21.27 -2.69 -11.08
CA SER A 565 -20.07 -1.86 -11.09
C SER A 565 -19.44 -1.77 -9.69
N ILE A 566 -18.17 -1.37 -9.65
CA ILE A 566 -17.47 -1.13 -8.37
C ILE A 566 -18.17 -0.02 -7.56
N ALA A 567 -18.77 0.96 -8.25
CA ALA A 567 -19.46 2.08 -7.60
C ALA A 567 -20.75 1.66 -6.87
N ASP A 568 -21.30 0.47 -7.15
CA ASP A 568 -22.51 -0.04 -6.50
C ASP A 568 -22.21 -0.71 -5.15
N LEU A 569 -20.95 -1.08 -4.92
CA LEU A 569 -20.57 -1.90 -3.78
C LEU A 569 -20.76 -1.17 -2.46
N PRO A 570 -21.19 -1.86 -1.38
CA PRO A 570 -21.19 -1.34 -0.02
C PRO A 570 -19.77 -1.36 0.56
N VAL A 571 -18.88 -0.55 -0.05
CA VAL A 571 -17.44 -0.48 0.24
C VAL A 571 -17.00 0.97 0.38
N ALA A 572 -16.10 1.22 1.34
CA ALA A 572 -15.46 2.52 1.53
C ALA A 572 -13.95 2.38 1.77
N GLY A 573 -13.18 3.42 1.49
CA GLY A 573 -11.74 3.48 1.74
C GLY A 573 -11.37 4.59 2.72
N ALA A 574 -10.22 4.45 3.37
CA ALA A 574 -9.64 5.52 4.17
C ALA A 574 -8.11 5.54 4.16
N ALA A 575 -7.52 6.74 4.23
CA ALA A 575 -6.11 6.94 4.57
C ALA A 575 -5.99 7.93 5.76
N PRO A 576 -6.17 7.44 6.99
CA PRO A 576 -6.35 8.28 8.19
C PRO A 576 -5.13 9.12 8.55
N GLU A 577 -3.93 8.58 8.35
CA GLU A 577 -2.65 9.25 8.66
C GLU A 577 -1.79 9.41 7.39
N TRP A 578 -2.41 9.75 6.26
CA TRP A 578 -1.68 9.91 5.01
C TRP A 578 -0.58 10.99 5.10
N MET A 579 0.43 10.84 4.23
CA MET A 579 1.59 11.73 4.20
C MET A 579 2.18 11.85 2.80
N SER A 580 2.31 10.74 2.08
CA SER A 580 2.96 10.71 0.77
C SER A 580 2.02 11.07 -0.38
N GLU A 581 2.58 11.61 -1.47
CA GLU A 581 1.89 11.80 -2.75
C GLU A 581 1.37 10.48 -3.33
N LYS A 582 2.04 9.36 -3.02
CA LYS A 582 1.56 8.00 -3.33
C LYS A 582 0.18 7.72 -2.74
N ALA A 583 -0.07 8.16 -1.50
CA ALA A 583 -1.39 8.03 -0.89
C ALA A 583 -2.46 8.83 -1.65
N ILE A 584 -2.14 10.03 -2.13
CA ILE A 584 -3.07 10.83 -2.96
C ILE A 584 -3.37 10.13 -4.29
N SER A 585 -2.36 9.55 -4.96
CA SER A 585 -2.58 8.71 -6.15
C SER A 585 -3.48 7.51 -5.83
N ILE A 586 -3.23 6.83 -4.71
CA ILE A 586 -4.05 5.70 -4.22
C ILE A 586 -5.50 6.08 -4.02
N GLY A 587 -5.75 7.13 -3.23
CA GLY A 587 -7.11 7.57 -2.99
C GLY A 587 -7.80 8.01 -4.29
N HIS A 588 -7.07 8.66 -5.21
CA HIS A 588 -7.66 9.11 -6.47
C HIS A 588 -7.98 7.97 -7.42
N TYR A 589 -7.21 6.87 -7.45
CA TYR A 589 -7.59 5.73 -8.28
C TYR A 589 -8.74 4.92 -7.69
N PHE A 590 -8.91 4.90 -6.36
CA PHE A 590 -10.09 4.29 -5.73
C PHE A 590 -11.34 5.13 -6.00
N VAL A 591 -11.24 6.45 -5.87
CA VAL A 591 -12.29 7.40 -6.29
C VAL A 591 -12.62 7.23 -7.77
N ALA A 592 -11.63 7.22 -8.66
CA ALA A 592 -11.85 7.00 -10.09
C ALA A 592 -12.38 5.60 -10.42
N SER A 593 -12.22 4.62 -9.52
CA SER A 593 -12.79 3.28 -9.67
C SER A 593 -14.21 3.16 -9.13
N GLY A 594 -14.77 4.18 -8.47
CA GLY A 594 -16.14 4.17 -7.94
C GLY A 594 -16.26 4.24 -6.42
N LEU A 595 -15.15 4.26 -5.67
CA LEU A 595 -15.18 4.09 -4.22
C LEU A 595 -15.10 5.42 -3.47
N TYR A 596 -15.90 5.54 -2.41
CA TYR A 596 -15.79 6.64 -1.46
C TYR A 596 -14.51 6.51 -0.63
N THR A 597 -13.69 7.56 -0.57
CA THR A 597 -12.38 7.51 0.11
C THR A 597 -12.19 8.68 1.07
N VAL A 598 -12.04 8.37 2.37
CA VAL A 598 -11.91 9.37 3.46
C VAL A 598 -10.46 9.58 3.85
N PHE A 599 -9.99 10.83 3.86
CA PHE A 599 -8.63 11.19 4.27
C PHE A 599 -8.63 11.90 5.62
N GLY A 600 -7.55 11.70 6.38
CA GLY A 600 -7.30 12.42 7.63
C GLY A 600 -6.17 13.44 7.57
N VAL A 601 -5.81 14.00 8.72
CA VAL A 601 -4.73 14.98 8.95
C VAL A 601 -4.91 16.33 8.23
N THR A 602 -5.00 16.32 6.92
CA THR A 602 -5.13 17.51 6.05
C THR A 602 -5.61 17.07 4.67
N PHE A 603 -6.12 17.99 3.85
CA PHE A 603 -6.43 17.71 2.45
C PHE A 603 -6.05 18.89 1.56
N PRO A 604 -5.44 18.67 0.37
CA PRO A 604 -4.94 19.74 -0.50
C PRO A 604 -6.04 20.42 -1.33
N ALA A 605 -7.17 20.78 -0.71
CA ALA A 605 -8.26 21.53 -1.33
C ALA A 605 -8.95 22.46 -0.31
N ILE A 606 -9.57 23.54 -0.81
CA ILE A 606 -10.17 24.57 0.03
C ILE A 606 -11.69 24.44 0.00
N LYS A 607 -12.30 24.18 1.16
CA LYS A 607 -13.77 24.08 1.29
C LYS A 607 -14.46 25.34 0.76
N GLY A 608 -15.53 25.16 -0.01
CA GLY A 608 -16.30 26.25 -0.63
C GLY A 608 -15.80 26.70 -2.00
N THR A 609 -14.70 26.13 -2.50
CA THR A 609 -14.26 26.33 -3.90
C THR A 609 -14.96 25.36 -4.85
N LYS A 610 -15.00 25.67 -6.15
CA LYS A 610 -15.57 24.79 -7.19
C LYS A 610 -14.77 23.50 -7.31
N PHE A 611 -13.44 23.59 -7.23
CA PHE A 611 -12.58 22.41 -7.23
C PHE A 611 -12.87 21.47 -6.05
N TYR A 612 -13.10 22.01 -4.85
CA TYR A 612 -13.50 21.20 -3.70
C TYR A 612 -14.86 20.54 -3.94
N LYS A 613 -15.86 21.28 -4.39
CA LYS A 613 -17.19 20.72 -4.71
C LYS A 613 -17.07 19.58 -5.73
N HIS A 614 -16.23 19.75 -6.75
CA HIS A 614 -16.00 18.73 -7.75
C HIS A 614 -15.50 17.42 -7.15
N LEU A 615 -14.46 17.48 -6.31
CA LEU A 615 -13.87 16.30 -5.68
C LEU A 615 -14.77 15.60 -4.65
N PHE A 616 -15.53 16.38 -3.87
CA PHE A 616 -16.29 15.88 -2.71
C PHE A 616 -17.77 15.61 -3.01
N GLU A 617 -18.29 16.01 -4.17
CA GLU A 617 -19.69 15.83 -4.55
C GLU A 617 -19.83 15.35 -6.00
N GLU A 618 -19.36 16.14 -6.97
CA GLU A 618 -19.73 15.98 -8.39
C GLU A 618 -19.11 14.73 -9.05
N LEU A 619 -17.96 14.24 -8.58
CA LEU A 619 -17.40 12.98 -9.10
C LEU A 619 -18.35 11.78 -8.88
N GLU A 620 -19.11 11.74 -7.77
CA GLU A 620 -20.08 10.67 -7.52
C GLU A 620 -21.24 10.72 -8.53
N GLU A 621 -21.66 11.93 -8.94
CA GLU A 621 -22.71 12.15 -9.95
C GLU A 621 -22.29 11.66 -11.35
N LEU A 622 -20.98 11.62 -11.62
CA LEU A 622 -20.40 11.08 -12.86
C LEU A 622 -20.30 9.54 -12.87
N GLY A 623 -20.77 8.86 -11.82
CA GLY A 623 -20.65 7.41 -11.67
C GLY A 623 -19.28 6.94 -11.17
N LEU A 624 -18.48 7.86 -10.62
CA LEU A 624 -17.25 7.55 -9.90
C LEU A 624 -17.52 7.51 -8.38
N GLY A 625 -16.46 7.45 -7.58
CA GLY A 625 -16.51 7.69 -6.14
C GLY A 625 -16.40 9.19 -5.84
N LYS A 626 -16.15 9.51 -4.57
CA LYS A 626 -15.86 10.87 -4.13
C LYS A 626 -14.91 10.88 -2.94
N TRP A 627 -14.36 12.05 -2.64
CA TRP A 627 -13.52 12.26 -1.48
C TRP A 627 -14.34 12.53 -0.22
N GLY A 628 -13.81 12.09 0.92
CA GLY A 628 -14.23 12.48 2.26
C GLY A 628 -13.04 13.01 3.05
N PHE A 629 -13.29 13.86 4.04
CA PHE A 629 -12.26 14.39 4.91
C PHE A 629 -12.83 14.62 6.30
N ALA A 630 -12.15 14.10 7.32
CA ALA A 630 -12.38 14.38 8.73
C ALA A 630 -11.04 14.25 9.47
N GLU A 631 -10.85 14.90 10.60
CA GLU A 631 -9.66 14.70 11.44
C GLU A 631 -9.90 13.65 12.53
N ASP A 632 -11.14 13.58 13.02
CA ASP A 632 -11.53 12.65 14.07
C ASP A 632 -11.78 11.24 13.51
N PRO A 633 -11.18 10.19 14.10
CA PRO A 633 -11.33 8.82 13.60
C PRO A 633 -12.76 8.27 13.71
N ILE A 634 -13.55 8.73 14.68
CA ILE A 634 -14.94 8.28 14.85
C ILE A 634 -15.83 8.94 13.79
N GLU A 635 -15.62 10.23 13.52
CA GLU A 635 -16.29 10.92 12.40
C GLU A 635 -15.96 10.24 11.06
N MET A 636 -14.70 9.89 10.80
CA MET A 636 -14.30 9.11 9.62
C MET A 636 -15.08 7.79 9.53
N ALA A 637 -15.16 7.04 10.64
CA ALA A 637 -15.85 5.76 10.68
C ALA A 637 -17.33 5.93 10.32
N HIS A 638 -18.00 6.92 10.90
CA HIS A 638 -19.43 7.17 10.66
C HIS A 638 -19.70 7.68 9.25
N MET A 639 -18.80 8.46 8.66
CA MET A 639 -18.87 8.84 7.23
C MET A 639 -18.81 7.61 6.33
N MET A 640 -17.91 6.66 6.62
CA MET A 640 -17.78 5.42 5.87
C MET A 640 -18.99 4.50 6.06
N ILE A 641 -19.46 4.32 7.29
CA ILE A 641 -20.64 3.51 7.61
C ILE A 641 -21.89 4.08 6.92
N ALA A 642 -22.10 5.39 6.98
CA ALA A 642 -23.22 6.04 6.30
C ALA A 642 -23.17 5.85 4.77
N HIS A 643 -21.97 5.90 4.18
CA HIS A 643 -21.80 5.58 2.76
C HIS A 643 -22.13 4.12 2.44
N ILE A 644 -21.62 3.19 3.24
CA ILE A 644 -21.91 1.76 3.11
C ILE A 644 -23.41 1.51 3.19
N ASP A 645 -24.09 2.08 4.19
CA ASP A 645 -25.53 1.93 4.38
C ASP A 645 -26.34 2.53 3.20
N LYS A 646 -25.94 3.68 2.66
CA LYS A 646 -26.53 4.26 1.43
C LYS A 646 -26.42 3.29 0.25
N LYS A 647 -25.28 2.62 0.08
CA LYS A 647 -25.08 1.62 -1.00
C LYS A 647 -25.90 0.36 -0.76
N ARG A 648 -26.00 -0.11 0.49
CA ARG A 648 -26.89 -1.21 0.87
C ARG A 648 -28.36 -0.91 0.56
N GLU A 649 -28.81 0.32 0.84
CA GLU A 649 -30.16 0.77 0.51
C GLU A 649 -30.41 0.78 -0.99
N ALA A 650 -29.48 1.33 -1.78
CA ALA A 650 -29.56 1.31 -3.23
C ALA A 650 -29.61 -0.12 -3.83
N LEU A 651 -28.97 -1.09 -3.17
CA LEU A 651 -29.01 -2.50 -3.53
C LEU A 651 -30.23 -3.26 -2.99
N GLY A 652 -31.05 -2.65 -2.12
CA GLY A 652 -32.22 -3.29 -1.51
C GLY A 652 -31.89 -4.36 -0.45
N ILE A 653 -30.75 -4.23 0.26
CA ILE A 653 -30.26 -5.22 1.25
C ILE A 653 -30.23 -4.68 2.70
N THR A 654 -31.17 -3.81 3.07
CA THR A 654 -31.20 -3.11 4.37
C THR A 654 -31.76 -3.92 5.55
N GLY A 655 -32.19 -5.17 5.35
CA GLY A 655 -32.82 -5.98 6.40
C GLY A 655 -32.24 -7.39 6.55
N PRO A 656 -32.40 -8.03 7.72
CA PRO A 656 -32.11 -9.45 7.90
C PRO A 656 -33.04 -10.25 6.97
N ARG A 657 -32.46 -10.95 6.00
CA ARG A 657 -33.24 -11.91 5.21
C ARG A 657 -33.60 -13.10 6.11
N GLU A 658 -34.89 -13.32 6.32
CA GLU A 658 -35.38 -14.53 6.96
C GLU A 658 -34.83 -15.74 6.17
N ARG A 659 -34.12 -16.63 6.87
CA ARG A 659 -33.49 -17.79 6.25
C ARG A 659 -34.60 -18.73 5.79
N LYS A 660 -35.07 -18.58 4.55
CA LYS A 660 -36.00 -19.53 3.93
C LYS A 660 -35.28 -20.87 3.81
N LEU A 661 -35.63 -21.81 4.68
CA LEU A 661 -35.20 -23.20 4.54
C LEU A 661 -35.96 -23.77 3.34
N PHE A 662 -35.29 -23.81 2.19
CA PHE A 662 -35.83 -24.44 0.98
C PHE A 662 -36.00 -25.93 1.24
N ASP A 663 -37.25 -26.39 1.28
CA ASP A 663 -37.56 -27.80 1.34
C ASP A 663 -37.26 -28.48 -0.02
N MET A 664 -37.45 -29.80 -0.10
CA MET A 664 -37.21 -30.53 -1.35
C MET A 664 -38.17 -30.14 -2.48
N ALA A 665 -39.32 -29.54 -2.17
CA ALA A 665 -40.27 -29.05 -3.16
C ALA A 665 -39.83 -27.67 -3.71
N ASP A 666 -39.38 -26.77 -2.84
CA ASP A 666 -38.86 -25.46 -3.25
C ASP A 666 -37.60 -25.60 -4.13
N ARG A 667 -36.73 -26.59 -3.84
CA ARG A 667 -35.55 -26.89 -4.66
C ARG A 667 -35.91 -27.43 -6.04
N ARG A 668 -36.93 -28.27 -6.14
CA ARG A 668 -37.42 -28.81 -7.42
C ARG A 668 -38.08 -27.74 -8.29
N ALA A 669 -38.66 -26.71 -7.69
CA ALA A 669 -39.25 -25.59 -8.43
C ALA A 669 -38.18 -24.64 -9.03
N LEU A 670 -36.97 -24.60 -8.45
CA LEU A 670 -35.85 -23.79 -8.96
C LEU A 670 -35.15 -24.40 -10.18
N ASP A 671 -35.24 -25.72 -10.39
CA ASP A 671 -34.67 -26.43 -11.55
C ASP A 671 -35.59 -26.38 -12.80
N VAL A 672 -36.72 -25.67 -12.73
CA VAL A 672 -37.68 -25.49 -13.83
C VAL A 672 -37.76 -24.02 -14.23
N VAL A 673 -36.62 -23.42 -14.63
CA VAL A 673 -36.57 -22.20 -15.47
C VAL A 673 -35.40 -22.30 -16.44
#